data_AF-A0A1W9VNA1-F1
#
_entry.id   AF-A0A1W9VNA1-F1
#
_cell.length_a   1.000
_cell.length_b   1.000
_cell.length_c   1.000
_cell.angle_alpha   90.00
_cell.angle_beta   90.00
_cell.angle_gamma   90.00
#
_symmetry.space_group_name_H-M   'P 1'
#
loop_
_entity.id
_entity.type
_entity.pdbx_description
1 polymer ?
#
loop_
_entity_poly.entity_id
_entity_poly.type
_entity_poly.pdbx_seq_one_letter_code
_entity_poly.pdbx_strand_id
1 'polypeptide(L)'
;MKTFILIMLTLMTLSLTAVDYKIIKSDSGEELSLSQMATELLENDVLFFGELHDDSLLHSIEQELFILMAEQDSNLVLSMEMFEKDNQDGLNRYLSGEYSPEQFETDVRLWDNFATDYDTLLTIAKKFNRDVIAANVPRKYSSRVVREGLDFIGKLPPEERIYIARDIKVLDDTYKDNFFNTMSSLTDRQLDDTTSKSILERLYQAQVLKDDTMAETLFDYLEENRAAKVLHINGDFHSSDHFGTTQKLEMLNPNLKVSVISPITFASTEELQWHFSMYSKGDYVILYNRDEQSAPMNDKGSNAETLAIKKHILSFVAEPKSGIINVSDKITLNRAVRNEPLLIDRNIAIVKITANGKEVPYKVKELNDHYRNLVIESKVTTFTVVYIYQYPLDDMLPSYIGLDEYRWYPIVAIGEKSIFEVNAIAPNLFKFVAQGEETISQFKEDSIYYTWKTKIPVYGMSVIGDLFNTRSFVVDDTRVTIYCYPNEYALTEEYEYAFTQYFKDYEEYFGPFDHSSFSLVQSSKREYKYFQNVLVVDNEVFKNKDIFTSPGVLGHDLARMWLNSKCTWNEEEGNWTEMLSNFIANYYWLEKNREKEAPLWRKDALEDITVIPHDEIKSLYDFKGVTNKFDAINGYKISAMILHQLKDEV
;
A
#
# COMPACT_ATOMS: atom_id res chain seq x y z
N MET A 1 -31.25 -32.10 -56.26
CA MET A 1 -31.42 -32.33 -54.81
C MET A 1 -30.11 -31.94 -54.12
N LYS A 2 -29.69 -30.66 -54.10
CA LYS A 2 -29.96 -29.61 -53.09
C LYS A 2 -29.79 -30.15 -51.66
N THR A 3 -28.57 -30.47 -51.23
CA THR A 3 -27.56 -29.60 -50.56
C THR A 3 -28.03 -29.09 -49.19
N PHE A 4 -27.56 -29.77 -48.13
CA PHE A 4 -27.61 -29.37 -46.73
C PHE A 4 -26.54 -28.29 -46.48
N ILE A 5 -26.93 -27.11 -45.99
CA ILE A 5 -26.02 -26.07 -45.49
C ILE A 5 -26.51 -25.60 -44.12
N LEU A 6 -25.74 -25.97 -43.10
CA LEU A 6 -25.19 -25.16 -42.01
C LEU A 6 -25.91 -23.85 -41.64
N ILE A 7 -26.42 -23.74 -40.40
CA ILE A 7 -26.22 -22.55 -39.55
C ILE A 7 -25.92 -23.04 -38.13
N MET A 8 -24.65 -22.90 -37.75
CA MET A 8 -24.12 -23.10 -36.42
C MET A 8 -24.32 -21.78 -35.67
N LEU A 9 -25.06 -21.81 -34.55
CA LEU A 9 -25.33 -20.65 -33.71
C LEU A 9 -24.10 -20.41 -32.82
N THR A 10 -23.28 -19.42 -33.17
CA THR A 10 -22.22 -18.90 -32.31
C THR A 10 -22.83 -18.16 -31.12
N LEU A 11 -22.83 -18.77 -29.93
CA LEU A 11 -22.88 -18.03 -28.68
C LEU A 11 -21.50 -17.39 -28.48
N MET A 12 -21.40 -16.08 -28.70
CA MET A 12 -20.31 -15.29 -28.14
C MET A 12 -20.57 -15.19 -26.64
N THR A 13 -19.79 -15.92 -25.85
CA THR A 13 -19.60 -15.61 -24.44
C THR A 13 -18.72 -14.36 -24.39
N LEU A 14 -19.31 -13.21 -24.08
CA LEU A 14 -18.55 -12.09 -23.52
C LEU A 14 -18.03 -12.59 -22.17
N SER A 15 -16.74 -12.90 -22.08
CA SER A 15 -16.05 -12.96 -20.80
C SER A 15 -15.96 -11.53 -20.29
N LEU A 16 -16.85 -11.16 -19.36
CA LEU A 16 -16.61 -10.03 -18.48
C LEU A 16 -15.32 -10.35 -17.72
N THR A 17 -14.29 -9.53 -17.92
CA THR A 17 -13.16 -9.48 -17.02
C THR A 17 -13.71 -9.00 -15.68
N ALA A 18 -13.86 -9.90 -14.71
CA ALA A 18 -14.12 -9.52 -13.34
C ALA A 18 -12.91 -8.69 -12.88
N VAL A 19 -13.16 -7.47 -12.41
CA VAL A 19 -12.13 -6.69 -11.74
C VAL A 19 -12.06 -7.25 -10.33
N ASP A 20 -10.94 -7.85 -9.96
CA ASP A 20 -10.77 -8.46 -8.64
C ASP A 20 -10.58 -7.35 -7.59
N TYR A 21 -11.60 -7.16 -6.76
CA TYR A 21 -11.52 -6.39 -5.52
C TYR A 21 -12.18 -7.16 -4.39
N LYS A 22 -11.79 -6.85 -3.16
CA LYS A 22 -12.32 -7.45 -1.93
C LYS A 22 -12.76 -6.33 -1.01
N ILE A 23 -13.92 -6.49 -0.40
CA ILE A 23 -14.39 -5.57 0.63
C ILE A 23 -14.20 -6.27 1.95
N ILE A 24 -13.39 -5.72 2.84
CA ILE A 24 -13.10 -6.31 4.15
C ILE A 24 -13.68 -5.41 5.23
N LYS A 25 -14.40 -6.00 6.18
CA LYS A 25 -14.76 -5.36 7.43
C LYS A 25 -13.56 -5.40 8.36
N SER A 26 -13.03 -4.25 8.71
CA SER A 26 -11.70 -4.13 9.32
C SER A 26 -11.61 -4.79 10.68
N ASP A 27 -12.65 -4.70 11.52
CA ASP A 27 -12.63 -5.23 12.89
C ASP A 27 -12.58 -6.76 12.98
N SER A 28 -13.17 -7.45 12.01
CA SER A 28 -13.26 -8.90 11.96
C SER A 28 -12.34 -9.53 10.91
N GLY A 29 -11.87 -8.74 9.93
CA GLY A 29 -11.24 -9.26 8.71
C GLY A 29 -12.21 -10.02 7.80
N GLU A 30 -13.52 -9.87 8.01
CA GLU A 30 -14.56 -10.52 7.22
C GLU A 30 -14.65 -9.87 5.84
N GLU A 31 -14.50 -10.66 4.76
CA GLU A 31 -14.89 -10.17 3.44
C GLU A 31 -16.40 -10.18 3.31
N LEU A 32 -16.90 -9.09 2.76
CA LEU A 32 -18.30 -8.86 2.48
C LEU A 32 -18.50 -8.70 0.98
N SER A 33 -19.65 -9.14 0.49
CA SER A 33 -20.16 -8.62 -0.78
C SER A 33 -20.55 -7.15 -0.63
N LEU A 34 -20.57 -6.42 -1.75
CA LEU A 34 -21.01 -5.03 -1.76
C LEU A 34 -22.43 -4.85 -1.19
N SER A 35 -23.33 -5.81 -1.44
CA SER A 35 -24.69 -5.82 -0.90
C SER A 35 -24.75 -6.06 0.61
N GLN A 36 -23.86 -6.88 1.17
CA GLN A 36 -23.77 -7.07 2.61
C GLN A 36 -23.26 -5.80 3.27
N MET A 37 -22.16 -5.23 2.76
CA MET A 37 -21.63 -3.96 3.23
C MET A 37 -22.71 -2.87 3.18
N ALA A 38 -23.43 -2.73 2.06
CA ALA A 38 -24.54 -1.77 1.91
C ALA A 38 -25.62 -1.91 3.01
N THR A 39 -25.95 -3.15 3.39
CA THR A 39 -26.97 -3.42 4.42
C THR A 39 -26.48 -3.05 5.81
N GLU A 40 -25.25 -3.40 6.18
CA GLU A 40 -24.66 -3.04 7.48
C GLU A 40 -24.45 -1.54 7.62
N LEU A 41 -23.99 -0.91 6.54
CA LEU A 41 -23.74 0.52 6.46
C LEU A 41 -25.00 1.34 6.82
N LEU A 42 -26.20 0.87 6.45
CA LEU A 42 -27.47 1.51 6.81
C LEU A 42 -27.79 1.51 8.30
N GLU A 43 -27.02 0.85 9.17
CA GLU A 43 -27.16 1.01 10.62
C GLU A 43 -26.55 2.32 11.16
N ASN A 44 -25.77 3.02 10.34
CA ASN A 44 -25.05 4.24 10.67
C ASN A 44 -25.79 5.50 10.18
N ASP A 45 -25.40 6.66 10.73
CA ASP A 45 -25.99 7.97 10.39
C ASP A 45 -25.25 8.62 9.21
N VAL A 46 -23.93 8.50 9.19
CA VAL A 46 -23.07 9.06 8.14
C VAL A 46 -22.03 8.03 7.71
N LEU A 47 -21.84 7.91 6.41
CA LEU A 47 -20.98 6.93 5.79
C LEU A 47 -20.06 7.65 4.82
N PHE A 48 -18.75 7.59 5.09
CA PHE A 48 -17.73 8.18 4.24
C PHE A 48 -17.22 7.12 3.27
N PHE A 49 -17.29 7.41 1.98
CA PHE A 49 -16.65 6.62 0.95
C PHE A 49 -15.41 7.38 0.48
N GLY A 50 -14.24 6.93 0.94
CA GLY A 50 -12.95 7.42 0.50
C GLY A 50 -12.65 6.92 -0.91
N GLU A 51 -12.39 7.84 -1.82
CA GLU A 51 -11.98 7.51 -3.19
C GLU A 51 -10.59 8.03 -3.54
N LEU A 52 -10.00 7.43 -4.57
CA LEU A 52 -8.91 8.02 -5.32
C LEU A 52 -9.55 8.62 -6.58
N HIS A 53 -9.52 9.94 -6.72
CA HIS A 53 -10.32 10.70 -7.70
C HIS A 53 -10.17 10.25 -9.17
N ASP A 54 -9.09 9.56 -9.50
CA ASP A 54 -8.76 9.07 -10.84
C ASP A 54 -8.90 7.55 -10.99
N ASP A 55 -9.67 6.89 -10.12
CA ASP A 55 -9.85 5.43 -10.12
C ASP A 55 -11.26 4.97 -10.57
N SER A 56 -11.35 4.48 -11.80
CA SER A 56 -12.61 4.04 -12.39
C SER A 56 -13.27 2.85 -11.68
N LEU A 57 -12.50 2.00 -10.98
CA LEU A 57 -13.06 0.88 -10.24
C LEU A 57 -13.78 1.40 -9.01
N LEU A 58 -13.14 2.28 -8.23
CA LEU A 58 -13.77 2.90 -7.08
C LEU A 58 -15.04 3.66 -7.48
N HIS A 59 -15.00 4.40 -8.59
CA HIS A 59 -16.17 5.09 -9.17
C HIS A 59 -17.32 4.13 -9.51
N SER A 60 -17.01 2.91 -9.97
CA SER A 60 -18.05 1.91 -10.22
C SER A 60 -18.64 1.34 -8.93
N ILE A 61 -17.80 1.13 -7.90
CA ILE A 61 -18.21 0.59 -6.60
C ILE A 61 -19.08 1.59 -5.84
N GLU A 62 -18.74 2.88 -5.83
CA GLU A 62 -19.57 3.93 -5.19
C GLU A 62 -20.97 3.99 -5.82
N GLN A 63 -21.08 3.85 -7.15
CA GLN A 63 -22.35 3.92 -7.88
C GLN A 63 -23.23 2.73 -7.53
N GLU A 64 -22.65 1.53 -7.52
CA GLU A 64 -23.37 0.31 -7.16
C GLU A 64 -23.76 0.32 -5.68
N LEU A 65 -22.86 0.76 -4.79
CA LEU A 65 -23.15 0.93 -3.36
C LEU A 65 -24.33 1.89 -3.14
N PHE A 66 -24.31 3.05 -3.81
CA PHE A 66 -25.38 4.03 -3.68
C PHE A 66 -26.73 3.48 -4.16
N ILE A 67 -26.75 2.73 -5.27
CA ILE A 67 -27.97 2.03 -5.73
C ILE A 67 -28.48 1.05 -4.67
N LEU A 68 -27.61 0.16 -4.18
CA LEU A 68 -27.97 -0.89 -3.22
C LEU A 68 -28.51 -0.32 -1.91
N MET A 69 -27.94 0.79 -1.43
CA MET A 69 -28.41 1.47 -0.23
C MET A 69 -29.70 2.25 -0.49
N ALA A 70 -29.81 2.96 -1.63
CA ALA A 70 -30.98 3.76 -1.97
C ALA A 70 -32.24 2.91 -2.22
N GLU A 71 -32.08 1.65 -2.64
CA GLU A 71 -33.16 0.66 -2.75
C GLU A 71 -33.71 0.23 -1.38
N GLN A 72 -32.89 0.27 -0.33
CA GLN A 72 -33.22 -0.22 1.00
C GLN A 72 -33.73 0.87 1.94
N ASP A 73 -33.20 2.10 1.83
CA ASP A 73 -33.61 3.23 2.69
C ASP A 73 -34.01 4.46 1.87
N SER A 74 -35.25 4.91 2.05
CA SER A 74 -35.77 6.11 1.40
C SER A 74 -35.23 7.42 1.96
N ASN A 75 -34.60 7.38 3.14
CA ASN A 75 -33.99 8.52 3.80
C ASN A 75 -32.49 8.68 3.48
N LEU A 76 -31.93 7.81 2.63
CA LEU A 76 -30.55 7.94 2.18
C LEU A 76 -30.39 9.21 1.32
N VAL A 77 -29.41 10.04 1.65
CA VAL A 77 -29.02 11.22 0.88
C VAL A 77 -27.57 11.09 0.43
N LEU A 78 -27.27 11.66 -0.72
CA LEU A 78 -25.90 11.71 -1.24
C LEU A 78 -25.27 13.04 -0.83
N SER A 79 -23.98 13.03 -0.50
CA SER A 79 -23.18 14.23 -0.27
C SER A 79 -21.86 14.05 -0.99
N MET A 80 -21.34 15.11 -1.61
CA MET A 80 -20.14 15.00 -2.45
C MET A 80 -19.18 16.16 -2.22
N GLU A 81 -17.89 15.84 -2.02
CA GLU A 81 -16.79 16.81 -1.97
C GLU A 81 -16.70 17.65 -3.26
N MET A 82 -17.08 17.06 -4.40
CA MET A 82 -16.91 17.61 -5.74
C MET A 82 -17.77 18.88 -5.95
N PHE A 83 -18.83 19.05 -5.14
CA PHE A 83 -19.73 20.20 -5.20
C PHE A 83 -19.46 21.20 -4.07
N GLU A 84 -19.19 22.45 -4.47
CA GLU A 84 -19.01 23.58 -3.56
C GLU A 84 -20.37 24.08 -3.02
N LYS A 85 -20.49 24.48 -1.75
CA LYS A 85 -21.78 24.88 -1.12
C LYS A 85 -22.59 25.93 -1.88
N ASP A 86 -21.92 26.86 -2.56
CA ASP A 86 -22.58 27.90 -3.36
C ASP A 86 -23.09 27.40 -4.73
N ASN A 87 -22.84 26.12 -5.07
CA ASN A 87 -23.48 25.43 -6.19
C ASN A 87 -24.81 24.75 -5.80
N GLN A 88 -25.20 24.70 -4.52
CA GLN A 88 -26.36 23.92 -4.05
C GLN A 88 -27.66 24.28 -4.79
N ASP A 89 -27.92 25.56 -5.07
CA ASP A 89 -29.12 25.99 -5.79
C ASP A 89 -29.16 25.44 -7.22
N GLY A 90 -28.03 25.52 -7.94
CA GLY A 90 -27.92 24.98 -9.30
C GLY A 90 -28.02 23.44 -9.33
N LEU A 91 -27.44 22.78 -8.33
CA LEU A 91 -27.56 21.34 -8.12
C LEU A 91 -29.02 20.93 -7.90
N ASN A 92 -29.76 21.62 -7.04
CA ASN A 92 -31.17 21.36 -6.78
C ASN A 92 -32.05 21.57 -8.03
N ARG A 93 -31.77 22.60 -8.82
CA ARG A 93 -32.47 22.85 -10.10
C ARG A 93 -32.18 21.77 -11.14
N TYR A 94 -30.96 21.25 -11.17
CA TYR A 94 -30.63 20.12 -12.03
C TYR A 94 -31.34 18.84 -11.59
N LEU A 95 -31.33 18.52 -10.29
CA LEU A 95 -31.99 17.34 -9.73
C LEU A 95 -33.51 17.36 -9.95
N SER A 96 -34.15 18.52 -9.82
CA SER A 96 -35.58 18.69 -10.08
C SER A 96 -35.98 18.73 -11.56
N GLY A 97 -34.99 18.75 -12.47
CA GLY A 97 -35.21 18.81 -13.93
C GLY A 97 -35.49 20.21 -14.47
N GLU A 98 -35.32 21.27 -13.67
CA GLU A 98 -35.39 22.67 -14.13
C GLU A 98 -34.20 23.02 -15.04
N TYR A 99 -32.99 22.56 -14.70
CA TYR A 99 -31.80 22.75 -15.52
C TYR A 99 -31.63 21.59 -16.51
N SER A 100 -31.38 21.91 -17.78
CA SER A 100 -30.85 20.94 -18.75
C SER A 100 -29.39 20.60 -18.41
N PRO A 101 -28.83 19.48 -18.91
CA PRO A 101 -27.41 19.18 -18.75
C PRO A 101 -26.49 20.34 -19.18
N GLU A 102 -26.78 20.99 -20.31
CA GLU A 102 -25.98 22.11 -20.82
C GLU A 102 -26.06 23.35 -19.91
N GLN A 103 -27.24 23.61 -19.34
CA GLN A 103 -27.41 24.71 -18.40
C GLN A 103 -26.70 24.39 -17.08
N PHE A 104 -26.76 23.15 -16.62
CA PHE A 104 -26.05 22.70 -15.41
C PHE A 104 -24.53 22.86 -15.56
N GLU A 105 -23.94 22.42 -16.68
CA GLU A 105 -22.51 22.62 -16.98
C GLU A 105 -22.10 24.09 -17.04
N THR A 106 -23.03 24.99 -17.39
CA THR A 106 -22.77 26.43 -17.49
C THR A 106 -22.86 27.13 -16.13
N ASP A 107 -23.90 26.81 -15.36
CA ASP A 107 -24.25 27.54 -14.13
C ASP A 107 -23.60 26.95 -12.87
N VAL A 108 -23.19 25.67 -12.91
CA VAL A 108 -22.57 24.97 -11.78
C VAL A 108 -21.11 24.70 -12.08
N ARG A 109 -20.24 24.97 -11.09
CA ARG A 109 -18.80 24.70 -11.24
C ARG A 109 -18.53 23.21 -11.04
N LEU A 110 -18.31 22.50 -12.14
CA LEU A 110 -17.99 21.07 -12.18
C LEU A 110 -16.47 20.84 -12.23
N TRP A 111 -16.04 19.63 -11.82
CA TRP A 111 -14.67 19.16 -12.01
C TRP A 111 -14.47 18.69 -13.46
N ASP A 112 -13.23 18.68 -13.93
CA ASP A 112 -12.90 18.36 -15.33
C ASP A 112 -13.29 16.92 -15.71
N ASN A 113 -13.26 15.99 -14.75
CA ASN A 113 -13.66 14.58 -14.90
C ASN A 113 -15.14 14.31 -14.56
N PHE A 114 -15.95 15.34 -14.30
CA PHE A 114 -17.34 15.17 -13.85
C PHE A 114 -18.18 14.27 -14.78
N ALA A 115 -18.08 14.51 -16.08
CA ALA A 115 -18.89 13.79 -17.07
C ALA A 115 -18.58 12.29 -17.14
N THR A 116 -17.35 11.88 -16.79
CA THR A 116 -16.95 10.47 -16.83
C THR A 116 -17.17 9.79 -15.49
N ASP A 117 -16.92 10.50 -14.39
CA ASP A 117 -16.73 9.88 -13.08
C ASP A 117 -17.95 10.08 -12.16
N TYR A 118 -18.61 11.25 -12.21
CA TYR A 118 -19.58 11.66 -11.20
C TYR A 118 -21.02 11.91 -11.71
N ASP A 119 -21.24 12.11 -13.02
CA ASP A 119 -22.59 12.35 -13.56
C ASP A 119 -23.56 11.17 -13.29
N THR A 120 -23.03 9.95 -13.26
CA THR A 120 -23.83 8.75 -12.98
C THR A 120 -24.43 8.78 -11.57
N LEU A 121 -23.69 9.28 -10.56
CA LEU A 121 -24.21 9.43 -9.20
C LEU A 121 -25.41 10.40 -9.13
N LEU A 122 -25.37 11.52 -9.86
CA LEU A 122 -26.51 12.44 -9.94
C LEU A 122 -27.70 11.81 -10.68
N THR A 123 -27.42 11.02 -11.72
CA THR A 123 -28.47 10.28 -12.44
C THR A 123 -29.15 9.25 -11.54
N ILE A 124 -28.38 8.55 -10.70
CA ILE A 124 -28.92 7.63 -9.68
C ILE A 124 -29.75 8.40 -8.65
N ALA A 125 -29.24 9.52 -8.12
CA ALA A 125 -29.96 10.35 -7.16
C ALA A 125 -31.31 10.84 -7.73
N LYS A 126 -31.35 11.29 -8.98
CA LYS A 126 -32.59 11.64 -9.70
C LYS A 126 -33.55 10.47 -9.80
N LYS A 127 -33.06 9.28 -10.17
CA LYS A 127 -33.86 8.07 -10.34
C LYS A 127 -34.55 7.66 -9.03
N PHE A 128 -33.84 7.76 -7.91
CA PHE A 128 -34.36 7.43 -6.58
C PHE A 128 -35.01 8.62 -5.86
N ASN A 129 -35.02 9.81 -6.46
CA ASN A 129 -35.48 11.06 -5.86
C ASN A 129 -34.82 11.32 -4.50
N ARG A 130 -33.47 11.27 -4.48
CA ARG A 130 -32.63 11.56 -3.32
C ARG A 130 -32.05 12.96 -3.42
N ASP A 131 -31.91 13.60 -2.28
CA ASP A 131 -31.21 14.87 -2.16
C ASP A 131 -29.70 14.65 -2.38
N VAL A 132 -29.05 15.65 -2.98
CA VAL A 132 -27.58 15.69 -3.11
C VAL A 132 -27.04 16.96 -2.48
N ILE A 133 -26.13 16.81 -1.52
CA ILE A 133 -25.55 17.89 -0.74
C ILE A 133 -24.22 18.32 -1.37
N ALA A 134 -24.11 19.61 -1.67
CA ALA A 134 -22.87 20.27 -2.06
C ALA A 134 -22.05 20.60 -0.80
N ALA A 135 -21.12 19.73 -0.44
CA ALA A 135 -20.50 19.73 0.88
C ALA A 135 -19.35 20.73 1.03
N ASN A 136 -18.59 20.95 -0.04
CA ASN A 136 -17.24 21.52 0.07
C ASN A 136 -17.24 23.05 0.09
N VAL A 137 -16.18 23.63 0.65
CA VAL A 137 -16.00 25.08 0.64
C VAL A 137 -15.75 25.57 -0.80
N PRO A 138 -16.29 26.72 -1.22
CA PRO A 138 -15.96 27.29 -2.52
C PRO A 138 -14.45 27.50 -2.68
N ARG A 139 -13.85 26.97 -3.76
CA ARG A 139 -12.39 26.90 -3.93
C ARG A 139 -11.66 28.25 -3.87
N LYS A 140 -12.39 29.34 -4.15
CA LYS A 140 -11.88 30.71 -4.01
C LYS A 140 -11.45 31.04 -2.58
N TYR A 141 -12.11 30.46 -1.57
CA TYR A 141 -11.80 30.68 -0.16
C TYR A 141 -10.65 29.80 0.32
N SER A 142 -10.62 28.52 -0.03
CA SER A 142 -9.45 27.65 0.25
C SER A 142 -8.19 28.20 -0.41
N SER A 143 -8.29 28.68 -1.66
CA SER A 143 -7.19 29.37 -2.34
C SER A 143 -6.78 30.70 -1.66
N ARG A 144 -7.70 31.41 -1.00
CA ARG A 144 -7.35 32.60 -0.20
C ARG A 144 -6.57 32.22 1.05
N VAL A 145 -6.94 31.14 1.75
CA VAL A 145 -6.19 30.66 2.92
C VAL A 145 -4.71 30.43 2.57
N VAL A 146 -4.44 29.78 1.43
CA VAL A 146 -3.06 29.57 0.96
C VAL A 146 -2.30 30.89 0.75
N ARG A 147 -2.97 31.93 0.23
CA ARG A 147 -2.34 33.23 -0.09
C ARG A 147 -2.17 34.16 1.12
N GLU A 148 -3.14 34.21 2.02
CA GLU A 148 -3.20 35.23 3.08
C GLU A 148 -3.52 34.71 4.49
N GLY A 149 -3.71 33.40 4.68
CA GLY A 149 -4.07 32.78 5.97
C GLY A 149 -5.57 32.86 6.28
N LEU A 150 -5.97 32.49 7.50
CA LEU A 150 -7.39 32.42 7.91
C LEU A 150 -8.02 33.77 8.29
N ASP A 151 -7.21 34.81 8.51
CA ASP A 151 -7.67 36.12 9.03
C ASP A 151 -8.74 36.81 8.18
N PHE A 152 -8.83 36.49 6.89
CA PHE A 152 -9.83 37.11 6.02
C PHE A 152 -11.25 36.64 6.31
N ILE A 153 -11.43 35.45 6.91
CA ILE A 153 -12.74 34.85 7.16
C ILE A 153 -13.57 35.78 8.07
N GLY A 154 -12.94 36.38 9.09
CA GLY A 154 -13.59 37.34 10.00
C GLY A 154 -13.96 38.69 9.36
N LYS A 155 -13.55 38.94 8.12
CA LYS A 155 -13.83 40.17 7.36
C LYS A 155 -14.83 39.93 6.22
N LEU A 156 -15.24 38.69 5.98
CA LEU A 156 -16.22 38.38 4.95
C LEU A 156 -17.59 38.96 5.32
N PRO A 157 -18.33 39.47 4.34
CA PRO A 157 -19.70 39.88 4.58
C PRO A 157 -20.58 38.64 4.86
N PRO A 158 -21.72 38.79 5.57
CA PRO A 158 -22.55 37.67 5.99
C PRO A 158 -22.95 36.72 4.84
N GLU A 159 -23.26 37.26 3.67
CA GLU A 159 -23.64 36.51 2.47
C GLU A 159 -22.52 35.63 1.90
N GLU A 160 -21.25 35.93 2.20
CA GLU A 160 -20.11 35.09 1.83
C GLU A 160 -19.74 34.12 2.95
N ARG A 161 -19.95 34.53 4.21
CA ARG A 161 -19.58 33.78 5.41
C ARG A 161 -20.35 32.48 5.58
N ILE A 162 -21.57 32.39 5.05
CA ILE A 162 -22.44 31.19 5.10
C ILE A 162 -21.84 29.97 4.40
N TYR A 163 -20.91 30.17 3.46
CA TYR A 163 -20.29 29.08 2.70
C TYR A 163 -19.04 28.50 3.36
N ILE A 164 -18.69 28.95 4.57
CA ILE A 164 -17.51 28.53 5.32
C ILE A 164 -17.96 28.07 6.71
N ALA A 165 -17.33 27.02 7.26
CA ALA A 165 -17.62 26.57 8.62
C ALA A 165 -17.52 27.71 9.67
N ARG A 166 -18.40 27.69 10.68
CA ARG A 166 -18.47 28.72 11.73
C ARG A 166 -17.20 28.78 12.57
N ASP A 167 -16.60 27.63 12.85
CA ASP A 167 -15.34 27.49 13.58
C ASP A 167 -14.35 26.67 12.75
N ILE A 168 -13.09 27.10 12.68
CA ILE A 168 -12.03 26.42 11.94
C ILE A 168 -11.01 25.89 12.95
N LYS A 169 -10.99 24.57 13.14
CA LYS A 169 -10.22 23.90 14.18
C LYS A 169 -8.94 23.30 13.61
N VAL A 170 -7.93 24.15 13.51
CA VAL A 170 -6.58 23.74 13.13
C VAL A 170 -5.93 23.02 14.32
N LEU A 171 -5.91 21.69 14.25
CA LEU A 171 -5.32 20.82 15.28
C LEU A 171 -3.85 20.51 14.95
N ASP A 172 -3.05 20.34 15.99
CA ASP A 172 -1.66 19.89 15.92
C ASP A 172 -1.62 18.42 16.38
N ASP A 173 -2.09 17.54 15.50
CA ASP A 173 -2.33 16.11 15.76
C ASP A 173 -1.82 15.23 14.61
N THR A 174 -2.07 13.92 14.71
CA THR A 174 -1.65 12.94 13.70
C THR A 174 -2.18 13.25 12.30
N TYR A 175 -3.34 13.93 12.17
CA TYR A 175 -3.85 14.32 10.86
C TYR A 175 -2.95 15.37 10.20
N LYS A 176 -2.49 16.36 10.99
CA LYS A 176 -1.50 17.33 10.52
C LYS A 176 -0.21 16.66 10.08
N ASP A 177 0.30 15.72 10.89
CA ASP A 177 1.52 14.99 10.55
C ASP A 177 1.35 14.21 9.23
N ASN A 178 0.22 13.49 9.06
CA ASN A 178 -0.10 12.77 7.82
C ASN A 178 -0.18 13.71 6.61
N PHE A 179 -0.80 14.89 6.78
CA PHE A 179 -0.90 15.89 5.70
C PHE A 179 0.47 16.43 5.31
N PHE A 180 1.31 16.75 6.30
CA PHE A 180 2.65 17.25 6.06
C PHE A 180 3.50 16.20 5.36
N ASN A 181 3.44 14.93 5.79
CA ASN A 181 4.15 13.84 5.14
C ASN A 181 3.72 13.65 3.68
N THR A 182 2.41 13.69 3.42
CA THR A 182 1.85 13.52 2.07
C THR A 182 2.21 14.70 1.17
N MET A 183 2.05 15.93 1.64
CA MET A 183 2.26 17.13 0.81
C MET A 183 3.73 17.49 0.62
N SER A 184 4.60 17.19 1.60
CA SER A 184 6.05 17.43 1.45
C SER A 184 6.63 16.58 0.32
N SER A 185 6.09 15.37 0.10
CA SER A 185 6.46 14.50 -1.03
C SER A 185 6.06 15.07 -2.41
N LEU A 186 5.13 16.03 -2.46
CA LEU A 186 4.62 16.66 -3.69
C LEU A 186 5.22 18.05 -3.96
N THR A 187 5.88 18.67 -2.99
CA THR A 187 6.41 20.05 -3.09
C THR A 187 7.93 20.10 -3.26
N ASP A 188 8.45 19.46 -4.32
CA ASP A 188 9.88 19.44 -4.69
C ASP A 188 10.39 20.78 -5.29
N ARG A 189 9.93 21.92 -4.77
CA ARG A 189 10.29 23.27 -5.27
C ARG A 189 11.30 23.95 -4.36
N GLN A 190 12.40 24.42 -4.97
CA GLN A 190 13.45 25.27 -4.39
C GLN A 190 12.91 26.56 -3.74
N LEU A 191 12.37 26.47 -2.53
CA LEU A 191 12.00 27.60 -1.67
C LEU A 191 12.78 27.49 -0.36
N ASP A 192 13.08 28.63 0.28
CA ASP A 192 13.78 28.61 1.57
C ASP A 192 12.93 27.95 2.67
N ASP A 193 13.61 27.36 3.67
CA ASP A 193 13.03 26.51 4.72
C ASP A 193 11.89 27.20 5.52
N THR A 194 11.99 28.51 5.72
CA THR A 194 10.96 29.29 6.44
C THR A 194 9.73 29.55 5.58
N THR A 195 9.93 29.85 4.29
CA THR A 195 8.85 30.10 3.33
C THR A 195 8.11 28.81 2.99
N SER A 196 8.83 27.70 2.79
CA SER A 196 8.27 26.36 2.54
C SER A 196 7.38 25.90 3.70
N LYS A 197 7.87 26.01 4.95
CA LYS A 197 7.10 25.67 6.15
C LYS A 197 5.85 26.54 6.30
N SER A 198 5.94 27.83 6.00
CA SER A 198 4.78 28.74 6.05
C SER A 198 3.72 28.43 4.99
N ILE A 199 4.14 27.97 3.80
CA ILE A 199 3.23 27.57 2.73
C ILE A 199 2.56 26.24 3.08
N LEU A 200 3.31 25.27 3.60
CA LEU A 200 2.78 23.97 4.02
C LEU A 200 1.73 24.13 5.14
N GLU A 201 2.00 24.98 6.13
CA GLU A 201 1.02 25.35 7.17
C GLU A 201 -0.25 25.96 6.57
N ARG A 202 -0.14 26.82 5.56
CA ARG A 202 -1.31 27.42 4.92
C ARG A 202 -2.06 26.45 4.00
N LEU A 203 -1.36 25.49 3.38
CA LEU A 203 -1.98 24.39 2.64
C LEU A 203 -2.78 23.51 3.61
N TYR A 204 -2.22 23.21 4.78
CA TYR A 204 -2.93 22.47 5.83
C TYR A 204 -4.12 23.24 6.37
N GLN A 205 -4.00 24.54 6.63
CA GLN A 205 -5.14 25.37 7.00
C GLN A 205 -6.23 25.38 5.92
N ALA A 206 -5.86 25.33 4.64
CA ALA A 206 -6.81 25.24 3.54
C ALA A 206 -7.47 23.86 3.47
N GLN A 207 -6.74 22.79 3.80
CA GLN A 207 -7.27 21.43 3.96
C GLN A 207 -8.30 21.39 5.11
N VAL A 208 -7.92 21.86 6.30
CA VAL A 208 -8.80 21.94 7.48
C VAL A 208 -10.04 22.79 7.20
N LEU A 209 -9.90 23.89 6.46
CA LEU A 209 -11.05 24.70 6.04
C LEU A 209 -12.07 23.88 5.23
N LYS A 210 -11.60 23.02 4.32
CA LYS A 210 -12.48 22.11 3.57
C LYS A 210 -13.14 21.12 4.53
N ASP A 211 -12.36 20.45 5.38
CA ASP A 211 -12.86 19.44 6.32
C ASP A 211 -13.92 19.97 7.27
N ASP A 212 -13.64 21.09 7.96
CA ASP A 212 -14.59 21.73 8.87
C ASP A 212 -15.86 22.15 8.11
N THR A 213 -15.72 22.65 6.88
CA THR A 213 -16.88 23.08 6.07
C THR A 213 -17.72 21.90 5.59
N MET A 214 -17.11 20.80 5.15
CA MET A 214 -17.84 19.58 4.79
C MET A 214 -18.55 19.00 6.01
N ALA A 215 -17.84 18.83 7.13
CA ALA A 215 -18.40 18.30 8.36
C ALA A 215 -19.56 19.15 8.89
N GLU A 216 -19.41 20.48 8.93
CA GLU A 216 -20.49 21.37 9.38
C GLU A 216 -21.69 21.35 8.44
N THR A 217 -21.47 21.17 7.13
CA THR A 217 -22.56 21.05 6.14
C THR A 217 -23.35 19.76 6.34
N LEU A 218 -22.68 18.64 6.62
CA LEU A 218 -23.34 17.38 6.96
C LEU A 218 -24.11 17.50 8.28
N PHE A 219 -23.48 18.09 9.30
CA PHE A 219 -24.09 18.30 10.61
C PHE A 219 -25.36 19.16 10.54
N ASP A 220 -25.31 20.31 9.87
CA ASP A 220 -26.47 21.20 9.73
C ASP A 220 -27.62 20.50 8.97
N TYR A 221 -27.30 19.72 7.93
CA TYR A 221 -28.29 18.96 7.19
C TYR A 221 -29.00 17.91 8.06
N LEU A 222 -28.26 17.17 8.88
CA LEU A 222 -28.80 16.14 9.78
C LEU A 222 -29.64 16.74 10.92
N GLU A 223 -29.29 17.92 11.42
CA GLU A 223 -30.09 18.63 12.42
C GLU A 223 -31.46 19.03 11.87
N GLU A 224 -31.51 19.44 10.60
CA GLU A 224 -32.76 19.75 9.90
C GLU A 224 -33.52 18.49 9.44
N ASN A 225 -32.81 17.38 9.19
CA ASN A 225 -33.34 16.14 8.63
C ASN A 225 -32.96 14.92 9.47
N ARG A 226 -33.46 14.82 10.71
CA ARG A 226 -33.06 13.80 11.70
C ARG A 226 -33.24 12.33 11.32
N ALA A 227 -34.01 12.04 10.28
CA ALA A 227 -34.20 10.68 9.77
C ALA A 227 -33.24 10.34 8.62
N ALA A 228 -32.52 11.33 8.09
CA ALA A 228 -31.63 11.16 6.95
C ALA A 228 -30.40 10.34 7.33
N LYS A 229 -29.91 9.57 6.37
CA LYS A 229 -28.61 8.90 6.40
C LYS A 229 -27.78 9.44 5.25
N VAL A 230 -26.51 9.77 5.50
CA VAL A 230 -25.69 10.44 4.49
C VAL A 230 -24.62 9.48 3.96
N LEU A 231 -24.63 9.20 2.66
CA LEU A 231 -23.46 8.67 1.96
C LEU A 231 -22.64 9.86 1.44
N HIS A 232 -21.47 10.10 2.03
CA HIS A 232 -20.56 11.16 1.64
C HIS A 232 -19.41 10.61 0.81
N ILE A 233 -19.29 11.08 -0.43
CA ILE A 233 -18.19 10.75 -1.34
C ILE A 233 -17.11 11.83 -1.24
N ASN A 234 -15.88 11.42 -0.91
CA ASN A 234 -14.75 12.31 -0.72
C ASN A 234 -13.43 11.64 -1.10
N GLY A 235 -12.38 12.43 -1.37
CA GLY A 235 -11.04 11.87 -1.49
C GLY A 235 -10.63 11.19 -0.19
N ASP A 236 -10.04 9.99 -0.26
CA ASP A 236 -9.77 9.14 0.92
C ASP A 236 -9.04 9.87 2.05
N PHE A 237 -8.14 10.80 1.71
CA PHE A 237 -7.41 11.60 2.68
C PHE A 237 -8.31 12.44 3.63
N HIS A 238 -9.55 12.73 3.22
CA HIS A 238 -10.53 13.46 4.02
C HIS A 238 -11.29 12.59 5.03
N SER A 239 -11.12 11.26 5.01
CA SER A 239 -11.87 10.35 5.90
C SER A 239 -11.06 9.20 6.48
N SER A 240 -9.98 8.77 5.83
CA SER A 240 -9.21 7.60 6.28
C SER A 240 -8.62 7.80 7.67
N ASP A 241 -8.47 6.68 8.38
CA ASP A 241 -8.07 6.66 9.79
C ASP A 241 -9.00 7.47 10.71
N HIS A 242 -10.27 7.69 10.31
CA HIS A 242 -11.24 8.60 10.94
C HIS A 242 -10.73 10.04 11.09
N PHE A 243 -9.75 10.46 10.29
CA PHE A 243 -9.25 11.83 10.30
C PHE A 243 -9.98 12.74 9.29
N GLY A 244 -9.54 14.01 9.19
CA GLY A 244 -10.14 14.97 8.27
C GLY A 244 -11.60 15.30 8.59
N THR A 245 -12.46 15.22 7.60
CA THR A 245 -13.89 15.53 7.68
C THR A 245 -14.60 14.63 8.69
N THR A 246 -14.25 13.34 8.74
CA THR A 246 -14.78 12.39 9.72
C THR A 246 -14.52 12.87 11.15
N GLN A 247 -13.25 13.19 11.47
CA GLN A 247 -12.86 13.72 12.77
C GLN A 247 -13.64 15.00 13.12
N LYS A 248 -13.76 15.94 12.17
CA LYS A 248 -14.47 17.20 12.43
C LYS A 248 -15.95 16.97 12.70
N LEU A 249 -16.59 16.04 12.00
CA LEU A 249 -17.99 15.70 12.21
C LEU A 249 -18.22 15.05 13.57
N GLU A 250 -17.39 14.08 13.95
CA GLU A 250 -17.45 13.43 15.27
C GLU A 250 -17.21 14.44 16.41
N MET A 251 -16.35 15.45 16.20
CA MET A 251 -16.17 16.56 17.15
C MET A 251 -17.40 17.47 17.26
N LEU A 252 -18.17 17.65 16.18
CA LEU A 252 -19.42 18.42 16.19
C LEU A 252 -20.54 17.65 16.89
N ASN A 253 -20.64 16.34 16.66
CA ASN A 253 -21.62 15.48 17.31
C ASN A 253 -21.08 14.07 17.60
N PRO A 254 -20.58 13.82 18.83
CA PRO A 254 -20.03 12.52 19.22
C PRO A 254 -21.05 11.37 19.30
N ASN A 255 -22.34 11.66 19.13
CA ASN A 255 -23.40 10.64 19.17
C ASN A 255 -23.77 10.10 17.78
N LEU A 256 -23.25 10.71 16.70
CA LEU A 256 -23.44 10.18 15.35
C LEU A 256 -22.69 8.86 15.23
N LYS A 257 -23.36 7.86 14.65
CA LYS A 257 -22.70 6.65 14.20
C LYS A 257 -22.11 6.92 12.83
N VAL A 258 -20.79 6.95 12.77
CA VAL A 258 -20.04 7.24 11.54
C VAL A 258 -19.31 5.98 11.11
N SER A 259 -19.35 5.70 9.81
CA SER A 259 -18.54 4.64 9.20
C SER A 259 -17.65 5.19 8.09
N VAL A 260 -16.45 4.63 7.95
CA VAL A 260 -15.48 4.98 6.91
C VAL A 260 -15.17 3.77 6.04
N ILE A 261 -15.23 3.96 4.72
CA ILE A 261 -14.78 3.01 3.71
C ILE A 261 -13.52 3.58 3.08
N SER A 262 -12.41 2.85 3.12
CA SER A 262 -11.12 3.33 2.61
C SER A 262 -10.53 2.37 1.56
N PRO A 263 -10.02 2.86 0.41
CA PRO A 263 -9.37 2.03 -0.59
C PRO A 263 -7.95 1.66 -0.17
N ILE A 264 -7.54 0.41 -0.40
CA ILE A 264 -6.17 -0.06 -0.23
C ILE A 264 -5.72 -0.71 -1.53
N THR A 265 -4.68 -0.13 -2.11
CA THR A 265 -4.16 -0.52 -3.42
C THR A 265 -3.02 -1.50 -3.27
N PHE A 266 -3.05 -2.55 -4.07
CA PHE A 266 -1.95 -3.51 -4.25
C PHE A 266 -1.42 -3.43 -5.67
N ALA A 267 -0.15 -3.76 -5.89
CA ALA A 267 0.38 -3.88 -7.24
C ALA A 267 -0.39 -4.97 -8.00
N SER A 268 -0.52 -4.87 -9.32
CA SER A 268 -1.30 -5.84 -10.12
C SER A 268 -0.76 -7.27 -10.11
N THR A 269 0.46 -7.46 -9.61
CA THR A 269 1.09 -8.77 -9.37
C THR A 269 0.95 -9.29 -7.94
N GLU A 270 0.42 -8.48 -7.02
CA GLU A 270 0.25 -8.82 -5.63
C GLU A 270 -1.15 -9.37 -5.38
N GLU A 271 -1.25 -10.40 -4.55
CA GLU A 271 -2.54 -10.89 -4.11
C GLU A 271 -3.14 -9.91 -3.09
N LEU A 272 -4.44 -9.64 -3.22
CA LEU A 272 -5.18 -8.79 -2.28
C LEU A 272 -5.28 -9.49 -0.93
N GLN A 273 -4.40 -9.13 0.01
CA GLN A 273 -4.32 -9.74 1.34
C GLN A 273 -4.74 -8.72 2.39
N TRP A 274 -5.73 -9.07 3.21
CA TRP A 274 -6.03 -8.30 4.41
C TRP A 274 -4.93 -8.49 5.45
N HIS A 275 -4.48 -7.40 6.05
CA HIS A 275 -3.53 -7.44 7.16
C HIS A 275 -4.00 -6.53 8.30
N PHE A 276 -3.82 -6.95 9.56
CA PHE A 276 -4.32 -6.19 10.71
C PHE A 276 -3.72 -4.78 10.83
N SER A 277 -2.55 -4.52 10.23
CA SER A 277 -2.00 -3.15 10.14
C SER A 277 -2.88 -2.17 9.36
N MET A 278 -3.80 -2.68 8.56
CA MET A 278 -4.78 -1.92 7.79
C MET A 278 -6.06 -1.63 8.60
N TYR A 279 -6.19 -2.19 9.82
CA TYR A 279 -7.35 -2.02 10.70
C TYR A 279 -7.74 -0.56 10.92
N SER A 280 -6.76 0.32 11.11
CA SER A 280 -7.05 1.72 11.40
C SER A 280 -7.63 2.46 10.21
N LYS A 281 -7.48 1.96 8.97
CA LYS A 281 -7.72 2.75 7.76
C LYS A 281 -9.18 3.18 7.56
N GLY A 282 -10.12 2.37 8.02
CA GLY A 282 -11.56 2.61 7.99
C GLY A 282 -12.29 1.40 8.58
N ASP A 283 -13.60 1.51 8.85
CA ASP A 283 -14.41 0.37 9.31
C ASP A 283 -14.55 -0.71 8.23
N TYR A 284 -14.51 -0.28 6.97
CA TYR A 284 -14.46 -1.15 5.79
C TYR A 284 -13.28 -0.72 4.91
N VAL A 285 -12.63 -1.69 4.27
CA VAL A 285 -11.59 -1.41 3.28
C VAL A 285 -11.90 -2.10 1.96
N ILE A 286 -11.60 -1.42 0.86
CA ILE A 286 -11.68 -1.99 -0.49
C ILE A 286 -10.25 -2.32 -0.91
N LEU A 287 -9.88 -3.60 -0.84
CA LEU A 287 -8.62 -4.08 -1.37
C LEU A 287 -8.79 -4.29 -2.87
N TYR A 288 -7.95 -3.69 -3.69
CA TYR A 288 -7.98 -3.95 -5.13
C TYR A 288 -6.61 -3.75 -5.75
N ASN A 289 -6.42 -4.43 -6.89
CA ASN A 289 -5.22 -4.25 -7.66
C ASN A 289 -5.36 -2.94 -8.41
N ARG A 290 -4.49 -2.00 -8.08
CA ARG A 290 -4.34 -0.78 -8.86
C ARG A 290 -3.07 -0.94 -9.66
N ASP A 291 -3.16 -0.77 -10.97
CA ASP A 291 -1.97 -0.60 -11.77
C ASP A 291 -1.27 0.69 -11.30
N GLU A 292 -0.32 0.57 -10.37
CA GLU A 292 0.79 1.52 -10.34
C GLU A 292 1.59 1.30 -11.63
N GLN A 293 1.13 2.00 -12.67
CA GLN A 293 1.72 2.12 -14.01
C GLN A 293 2.41 0.85 -14.51
N SER A 294 1.63 0.01 -15.18
CA SER A 294 2.13 -1.15 -15.91
C SER A 294 3.28 -0.76 -16.87
N ALA A 295 4.50 -1.17 -16.51
CA ALA A 295 5.48 -1.57 -17.52
C ALA A 295 4.99 -2.92 -18.08
N PRO A 296 5.09 -3.16 -19.40
CA PRO A 296 4.50 -4.36 -19.98
C PRO A 296 5.14 -5.63 -19.39
N MET A 297 4.32 -6.45 -18.74
CA MET A 297 4.65 -7.85 -18.46
C MET A 297 4.80 -8.59 -19.79
N ASN A 298 5.99 -9.12 -20.05
CA ASN A 298 6.19 -10.07 -21.14
C ASN A 298 5.91 -11.47 -20.62
N ASP A 299 4.64 -11.87 -20.65
CA ASP A 299 4.32 -13.28 -20.81
C ASP A 299 4.15 -13.58 -22.30
N LYS A 300 5.25 -13.97 -22.95
CA LYS A 300 5.21 -14.69 -24.22
C LYS A 300 6.30 -15.74 -24.24
N GLY A 301 5.89 -16.99 -24.03
CA GLY A 301 6.62 -18.15 -24.52
C GLY A 301 6.91 -17.99 -26.02
N SER A 302 8.19 -17.88 -26.37
CA SER A 302 8.69 -18.18 -27.72
C SER A 302 10.14 -18.62 -27.63
N ASN A 303 10.50 -19.63 -28.45
CA ASN A 303 11.76 -20.37 -28.44
C ASN A 303 13.00 -19.58 -28.91
N ALA A 304 13.29 -18.46 -28.25
CA ALA A 304 14.58 -17.78 -28.23
C ALA A 304 14.83 -17.36 -26.77
N GLU A 305 16.02 -17.58 -26.20
CA GLU A 305 16.30 -17.17 -24.82
C GLU A 305 15.98 -15.68 -24.63
N THR A 306 14.89 -15.40 -23.92
CA THR A 306 14.47 -14.05 -23.53
C THR A 306 15.64 -13.35 -22.87
N LEU A 307 15.87 -12.08 -23.20
CA LEU A 307 16.95 -11.31 -22.58
C LEU A 307 16.75 -11.32 -21.06
N ALA A 308 17.82 -11.62 -20.33
CA ALA A 308 17.82 -11.54 -18.89
C ALA A 308 19.18 -11.05 -18.37
N ILE A 309 19.18 -10.24 -17.33
CA ILE A 309 20.31 -9.96 -16.48
C ILE A 309 20.50 -11.15 -15.53
N LYS A 310 21.70 -11.73 -15.55
CA LYS A 310 22.10 -12.82 -14.65
C LYS A 310 22.69 -12.29 -13.35
N LYS A 311 23.38 -11.15 -13.42
CA LYS A 311 24.12 -10.62 -12.29
C LYS A 311 24.25 -9.10 -12.33
N HIS A 312 24.03 -8.49 -11.18
CA HIS A 312 24.42 -7.12 -10.85
C HIS A 312 25.60 -7.13 -9.88
N ILE A 313 26.51 -6.16 -10.04
CA ILE A 313 27.49 -5.81 -9.01
C ILE A 313 27.39 -4.31 -8.82
N LEU A 314 26.59 -3.92 -7.83
CA LEU A 314 26.25 -2.55 -7.51
C LEU A 314 27.30 -2.02 -6.53
N SER A 315 27.83 -0.83 -6.82
CA SER A 315 28.77 -0.13 -5.94
C SER A 315 28.34 1.32 -5.82
N PHE A 316 28.10 1.79 -4.61
CA PHE A 316 27.74 3.18 -4.37
C PHE A 316 28.37 3.73 -3.09
N VAL A 317 28.53 5.06 -3.09
CA VAL A 317 28.86 5.83 -1.90
C VAL A 317 27.63 6.66 -1.59
N ALA A 318 27.14 6.55 -0.35
CA ALA A 318 26.02 7.36 0.08
C ALA A 318 26.49 8.51 0.95
N GLU A 319 25.98 9.68 0.62
CA GLU A 319 26.07 10.87 1.45
C GLU A 319 24.65 11.12 2.00
N PRO A 320 24.39 10.88 3.30
CA PRO A 320 23.09 11.15 3.88
C PRO A 320 22.64 12.59 3.58
N LYS A 321 21.33 12.79 3.35
CA LYS A 321 20.72 14.08 2.98
C LYS A 321 21.06 14.62 1.58
N SER A 322 21.85 13.92 0.77
CA SER A 322 22.19 14.40 -0.58
C SER A 322 21.06 14.25 -1.60
N GLY A 323 20.13 13.31 -1.37
CA GLY A 323 19.05 12.97 -2.30
C GLY A 323 19.53 12.28 -3.57
N ILE A 324 20.83 11.98 -3.66
CA ILE A 324 21.44 11.34 -4.81
C ILE A 324 22.45 10.29 -4.37
N ILE A 325 22.58 9.22 -5.14
CA ILE A 325 23.69 8.28 -5.00
C ILE A 325 24.39 8.11 -6.35
N ASN A 326 25.71 8.04 -6.29
CA ASN A 326 26.52 7.69 -7.44
C ASN A 326 26.69 6.17 -7.45
N VAL A 327 26.14 5.53 -8.48
CA VAL A 327 26.15 4.07 -8.60
C VAL A 327 27.00 3.63 -9.80
N SER A 328 27.84 2.64 -9.56
CA SER A 328 28.50 1.85 -10.59
C SER A 328 27.94 0.44 -10.55
N ASP A 329 27.26 0.05 -11.62
CA ASP A 329 26.69 -1.29 -11.76
C ASP A 329 27.42 -2.06 -12.86
N LYS A 330 28.03 -3.20 -12.51
CA LYS A 330 28.54 -4.15 -13.49
C LYS A 330 27.49 -5.23 -13.77
N ILE A 331 26.85 -5.10 -14.93
CA ILE A 331 25.75 -5.95 -15.39
C ILE A 331 26.31 -7.08 -16.25
N THR A 332 25.82 -8.30 -16.02
CA THR A 332 26.08 -9.47 -16.88
C THR A 332 24.77 -10.04 -17.40
N LEU A 333 24.60 -10.06 -18.71
CA LEU A 333 23.44 -10.59 -19.42
C LEU A 333 23.60 -12.09 -19.70
N ASN A 334 22.49 -12.79 -19.90
CA ASN A 334 22.46 -14.18 -20.33
C ASN A 334 23.02 -14.39 -21.75
N ARG A 335 22.94 -13.38 -22.61
CA ARG A 335 23.48 -13.41 -23.98
C ARG A 335 24.01 -12.06 -24.42
N ALA A 336 24.82 -12.07 -25.48
CA ALA A 336 25.30 -10.83 -26.10
C ALA A 336 24.17 -10.14 -26.87
N VAL A 337 23.87 -8.88 -26.54
CA VAL A 337 22.82 -8.09 -27.20
C VAL A 337 23.35 -6.78 -27.75
N ARG A 338 22.66 -6.24 -28.76
CA ARG A 338 22.93 -4.92 -29.35
C ARG A 338 21.58 -4.28 -29.66
N ASN A 339 21.40 -3.02 -29.30
CA ASN A 339 20.17 -2.27 -29.53
C ASN A 339 18.91 -2.89 -28.88
N GLU A 340 19.06 -3.73 -27.86
CA GLU A 340 17.93 -4.23 -27.06
C GLU A 340 17.76 -3.32 -25.83
N PRO A 341 16.52 -2.92 -25.50
CA PRO A 341 16.29 -1.99 -24.40
C PRO A 341 16.42 -2.68 -23.04
N LEU A 342 17.01 -1.96 -22.10
CA LEU A 342 16.86 -2.15 -20.66
C LEU A 342 15.95 -1.05 -20.12
N LEU A 343 15.17 -1.34 -19.09
CA LEU A 343 14.40 -0.35 -18.36
C LEU A 343 15.30 0.30 -17.30
N ILE A 344 15.24 1.62 -17.20
CA ILE A 344 15.81 2.40 -16.11
C ILE A 344 14.73 3.32 -15.56
N ASP A 345 14.70 3.54 -14.25
CA ASP A 345 13.81 4.53 -13.66
C ASP A 345 14.15 5.95 -14.19
N ARG A 346 13.13 6.81 -14.28
CA ARG A 346 13.27 8.20 -14.72
C ARG A 346 14.26 9.01 -13.87
N ASN A 347 14.45 8.60 -12.61
CA ASN A 347 15.38 9.21 -11.67
C ASN A 347 16.82 8.72 -11.82
N ILE A 348 17.10 7.79 -12.75
CA ILE A 348 18.45 7.32 -13.10
C ILE A 348 19.03 8.15 -14.24
N ALA A 349 19.98 9.04 -13.95
CA ALA A 349 20.75 9.76 -14.96
C ALA A 349 22.03 9.00 -15.34
N ILE A 350 22.10 8.45 -16.56
CA ILE A 350 23.28 7.73 -17.05
C ILE A 350 24.44 8.71 -17.27
N VAL A 351 25.58 8.42 -16.65
CA VAL A 351 26.83 9.18 -16.84
C VAL A 351 27.64 8.58 -17.99
N LYS A 352 27.91 7.28 -17.93
CA LYS A 352 28.66 6.56 -18.97
C LYS A 352 28.40 5.06 -18.92
N ILE A 353 28.64 4.39 -20.04
CA ILE A 353 28.64 2.93 -20.12
C ILE A 353 29.98 2.47 -20.67
N THR A 354 30.60 1.50 -20.01
CA THR A 354 31.88 0.92 -20.45
C THR A 354 31.77 -0.58 -20.63
N ALA A 355 32.38 -1.11 -21.69
CA ALA A 355 32.53 -2.54 -21.92
C ALA A 355 33.98 -2.83 -22.30
N ASN A 356 34.59 -3.87 -21.71
CA ASN A 356 36.00 -4.22 -21.92
C ASN A 356 36.97 -3.03 -21.72
N GLY A 357 36.69 -2.17 -20.74
CA GLY A 357 37.52 -1.01 -20.41
C GLY A 357 37.40 0.19 -21.37
N LYS A 358 36.46 0.16 -22.32
CA LYS A 358 36.20 1.26 -23.25
C LYS A 358 34.77 1.75 -23.14
N GLU A 359 34.56 3.05 -23.30
CA GLU A 359 33.22 3.63 -23.36
C GLU A 359 32.47 3.14 -24.61
N VAL A 360 31.19 2.85 -24.46
CA VAL A 360 30.32 2.39 -25.54
C VAL A 360 29.14 3.35 -25.74
N PRO A 361 28.73 3.60 -27.00
CA PRO A 361 27.59 4.47 -27.28
C PRO A 361 26.27 3.87 -26.77
N TYR A 362 25.40 4.74 -26.27
CA TYR A 362 24.07 4.40 -25.77
C TYR A 362 23.05 5.51 -26.07
N LYS A 363 21.77 5.16 -26.01
CA LYS A 363 20.64 6.08 -26.12
C LYS A 363 19.68 5.86 -24.96
N VAL A 364 19.13 6.94 -24.42
CA VAL A 364 18.03 6.91 -23.47
C VAL A 364 16.80 7.49 -24.15
N LYS A 365 15.66 6.81 -24.06
CA LYS A 365 14.38 7.28 -24.62
C LYS A 365 13.28 7.11 -23.59
N GLU A 366 12.48 8.16 -23.40
CA GLU A 366 11.26 8.10 -22.57
C GLU A 366 10.35 6.94 -23.00
N LEU A 367 9.83 6.21 -22.02
CA LEU A 367 8.86 5.13 -22.23
C LEU A 367 7.50 5.49 -21.62
N ASN A 368 7.47 5.80 -20.31
CA ASN A 368 6.29 6.23 -19.57
C ASN A 368 6.70 7.14 -18.40
N ASP A 369 5.76 7.49 -17.52
CA ASP A 369 5.99 8.42 -16.41
C ASP A 369 6.89 7.87 -15.29
N HIS A 370 7.38 6.64 -15.40
CA HIS A 370 8.27 6.00 -14.40
C HIS A 370 9.57 5.48 -15.00
N TYR A 371 9.55 4.96 -16.22
CA TYR A 371 10.66 4.26 -16.84
C TYR A 371 11.09 4.89 -18.17
N ARG A 372 12.37 4.66 -18.50
CA ARG A 372 12.99 4.99 -19.78
C ARG A 372 13.70 3.77 -20.34
N ASN A 373 13.78 3.71 -21.65
CA ASN A 373 14.57 2.71 -22.35
C ASN A 373 16.03 3.15 -22.44
N LEU A 374 16.93 2.39 -21.83
CA LEU A 374 18.36 2.44 -22.05
C LEU A 374 18.75 1.43 -23.13
N VAL A 375 19.27 1.93 -24.25
CA VAL A 375 19.67 1.12 -25.41
C VAL A 375 21.17 1.24 -25.64
N ILE A 376 21.90 0.14 -25.51
CA ILE A 376 23.34 0.08 -25.78
C ILE A 376 23.57 -0.25 -27.26
N GLU A 377 24.27 0.63 -27.98
CA GLU A 377 24.42 0.50 -29.44
C GLU A 377 25.54 -0.46 -29.87
N SER A 378 26.30 -0.97 -28.89
CA SER A 378 27.36 -1.97 -29.07
C SER A 378 26.89 -3.36 -28.68
N LYS A 379 27.45 -4.40 -29.32
CA LYS A 379 27.19 -5.78 -28.93
C LYS A 379 27.93 -6.11 -27.64
N VAL A 380 27.21 -6.30 -26.54
CA VAL A 380 27.78 -6.51 -25.20
C VAL A 380 27.08 -7.64 -24.46
N THR A 381 27.83 -8.35 -23.61
CA THR A 381 27.29 -9.34 -22.64
C THR A 381 27.54 -8.88 -21.21
N THR A 382 28.72 -8.29 -20.96
CA THR A 382 29.08 -7.69 -19.67
C THR A 382 29.54 -6.26 -19.91
N PHE A 383 29.01 -5.34 -19.13
CA PHE A 383 29.31 -3.91 -19.20
C PHE A 383 29.10 -3.28 -17.82
N THR A 384 29.66 -2.09 -17.64
CA THR A 384 29.48 -1.28 -16.44
C THR A 384 28.74 -0.02 -16.80
N VAL A 385 27.61 0.22 -16.13
CA VAL A 385 26.84 1.47 -16.20
C VAL A 385 27.20 2.30 -14.99
N VAL A 386 27.63 3.54 -15.21
CA VAL A 386 27.80 4.52 -14.14
C VAL A 386 26.68 5.53 -14.27
N TYR A 387 25.94 5.76 -13.19
CA TYR A 387 24.77 6.62 -13.18
C TYR A 387 24.58 7.29 -11.82
N ILE A 388 23.79 8.36 -11.82
CA ILE A 388 23.32 9.04 -10.62
C ILE A 388 21.86 8.63 -10.45
N TYR A 389 21.51 8.10 -9.29
CA TYR A 389 20.11 7.83 -8.93
C TYR A 389 19.66 8.90 -7.94
N GLN A 390 18.60 9.62 -8.28
CA GLN A 390 17.94 10.56 -7.38
C GLN A 390 16.85 9.81 -6.60
N TYR A 391 17.09 9.58 -5.32
CA TYR A 391 16.13 8.92 -4.45
C TYR A 391 15.27 9.98 -3.74
N PRO A 392 13.98 9.70 -3.46
CA PRO A 392 13.13 10.65 -2.76
C PRO A 392 13.69 10.92 -1.36
N LEU A 393 13.92 12.20 -1.05
CA LEU A 393 14.19 12.64 0.31
C LEU A 393 12.86 12.80 1.04
N ASP A 394 12.85 12.39 2.29
CA ASP A 394 11.78 12.69 3.22
C ASP A 394 12.33 13.72 4.23
N ASP A 395 11.78 14.93 4.21
CA ASP A 395 12.24 16.03 5.06
C ASP A 395 12.09 15.71 6.55
N MET A 396 11.15 14.84 6.92
CA MET A 396 10.96 14.37 8.29
C MET A 396 11.97 13.28 8.66
N LEU A 397 12.54 12.60 7.68
CA LEU A 397 13.51 11.51 7.81
C LEU A 397 14.77 11.78 6.99
N PRO A 398 15.46 12.90 7.25
CA PRO A 398 16.47 13.42 6.33
C PRO A 398 17.68 12.50 6.20
N SER A 399 17.91 11.60 7.16
CA SER A 399 18.94 10.57 7.08
C SER A 399 18.51 9.32 6.34
N TYR A 400 17.21 9.00 6.26
CA TYR A 400 16.75 7.74 5.68
C TYR A 400 17.09 7.65 4.18
N ILE A 401 17.62 6.49 3.78
CA ILE A 401 17.88 6.12 2.40
C ILE A 401 17.18 4.78 2.15
N GLY A 402 16.10 4.81 1.36
CA GLY A 402 15.41 3.61 0.87
C GLY A 402 15.66 3.46 -0.62
N LEU A 403 16.34 2.38 -0.99
CA LEU A 403 16.56 1.99 -2.39
C LEU A 403 15.70 0.76 -2.66
N ASP A 404 14.51 0.96 -3.21
CA ASP A 404 13.52 -0.09 -3.44
C ASP A 404 13.81 -0.92 -4.70
N GLU A 405 13.40 -2.20 -4.69
CA GLU A 405 13.56 -3.11 -5.83
C GLU A 405 13.13 -2.47 -7.17
N TYR A 406 13.85 -2.78 -8.25
CA TYR A 406 13.56 -2.33 -9.63
C TYR A 406 13.64 -0.83 -9.91
N ARG A 407 13.92 0.02 -8.91
CA ARG A 407 13.95 1.48 -9.06
C ARG A 407 15.34 2.05 -9.29
N TRP A 408 16.33 1.59 -8.54
CA TRP A 408 17.64 2.23 -8.45
C TRP A 408 18.73 1.58 -9.30
N TYR A 409 18.38 0.61 -10.15
CA TYR A 409 19.30 -0.07 -11.08
C TYR A 409 18.60 -0.45 -12.39
N PRO A 410 19.33 -0.65 -13.50
CA PRO A 410 18.74 -1.08 -14.77
C PRO A 410 18.17 -2.51 -14.70
N ILE A 411 17.01 -2.76 -15.32
CA ILE A 411 16.36 -4.08 -15.37
C ILE A 411 15.95 -4.45 -16.79
N VAL A 412 15.64 -5.71 -17.08
CA VAL A 412 14.94 -6.06 -18.34
C VAL A 412 13.44 -5.91 -18.17
N ALA A 413 12.91 -6.39 -17.04
CA ALA A 413 11.51 -6.30 -16.65
C ALA A 413 11.36 -6.43 -15.13
N ILE A 414 10.23 -5.99 -14.60
CA ILE A 414 9.82 -6.27 -13.22
C ILE A 414 9.55 -7.78 -13.09
N GLY A 415 9.87 -8.37 -11.93
CA GLY A 415 9.74 -9.81 -11.69
C GLY A 415 10.90 -10.66 -12.25
N GLU A 416 11.93 -10.02 -12.80
CA GLU A 416 13.14 -10.70 -13.25
C GLU A 416 14.03 -11.13 -12.06
N LYS A 417 14.52 -12.38 -12.06
CA LYS A 417 15.48 -12.82 -11.03
C LYS A 417 16.93 -12.60 -11.42
N SER A 418 17.72 -11.99 -10.52
CA SER A 418 19.15 -11.73 -10.69
C SER A 418 19.97 -12.11 -9.46
N ILE A 419 21.25 -12.46 -9.65
CA ILE A 419 22.22 -12.53 -8.55
C ILE A 419 22.74 -11.13 -8.28
N PHE A 420 22.84 -10.73 -7.02
CA PHE A 420 23.32 -9.40 -6.64
C PHE A 420 24.57 -9.49 -5.76
N GLU A 421 25.48 -8.56 -6.00
CA GLU A 421 26.56 -8.19 -5.10
C GLU A 421 26.50 -6.67 -4.89
N VAL A 422 26.21 -6.22 -3.67
CA VAL A 422 26.06 -4.81 -3.34
C VAL A 422 27.23 -4.38 -2.48
N ASN A 423 27.92 -3.31 -2.89
CA ASN A 423 29.00 -2.70 -2.16
C ASN A 423 28.60 -1.26 -1.81
N ALA A 424 28.47 -0.96 -0.52
CA ALA A 424 28.10 0.36 -0.05
C ALA A 424 29.21 0.96 0.81
N ILE A 425 29.43 2.26 0.70
CA ILE A 425 30.28 3.04 1.62
C ILE A 425 29.40 4.06 2.33
N ALA A 426 29.45 4.05 3.66
CA ALA A 426 28.68 4.96 4.52
C ALA A 426 29.59 5.75 5.45
N PRO A 427 29.22 6.98 5.84
CA PRO A 427 29.92 7.74 6.86
C PRO A 427 29.77 7.10 8.26
N ASN A 428 30.70 7.40 9.15
CA ASN A 428 30.70 6.93 10.54
C ASN A 428 29.34 7.28 11.21
N LEU A 429 28.69 6.28 11.83
CA LEU A 429 27.32 6.27 12.40
C LEU A 429 26.16 5.94 11.44
N PHE A 430 26.33 6.05 10.12
CA PHE A 430 25.28 5.68 9.17
C PHE A 430 25.40 4.19 8.83
N LYS A 431 24.28 3.45 8.94
CA LYS A 431 24.28 2.01 8.73
C LYS A 431 23.35 1.62 7.61
N PHE A 432 23.85 0.76 6.74
CA PHE A 432 23.06 0.12 5.70
C PHE A 432 22.74 -1.33 6.06
N VAL A 433 21.63 -1.81 5.51
CA VAL A 433 21.17 -3.18 5.54
C VAL A 433 20.59 -3.52 4.18
N ALA A 434 20.89 -4.72 3.69
CA ALA A 434 20.40 -5.25 2.43
C ALA A 434 20.23 -6.77 2.54
N GLN A 435 19.47 -7.35 1.62
CA GLN A 435 19.28 -8.80 1.55
C GLN A 435 20.55 -9.53 1.08
N GLY A 436 20.73 -10.76 1.57
CA GLY A 436 21.87 -11.62 1.28
C GLY A 436 22.90 -11.69 2.41
N GLU A 437 24.01 -12.35 2.14
CA GLU A 437 25.07 -12.60 3.13
C GLU A 437 26.00 -11.39 3.26
N GLU A 438 26.04 -10.80 4.45
CA GLU A 438 26.98 -9.72 4.77
C GLU A 438 28.38 -10.32 5.04
N THR A 439 29.36 -9.97 4.21
CA THR A 439 30.67 -10.64 4.20
C THR A 439 31.81 -9.80 4.79
N ILE A 440 31.53 -8.96 5.81
CA ILE A 440 32.47 -8.12 6.61
C ILE A 440 32.25 -6.62 6.37
N SER A 441 31.84 -5.93 7.43
CA SER A 441 31.93 -4.47 7.54
C SER A 441 33.36 -4.08 7.96
N GLN A 442 34.14 -3.45 7.07
CA GLN A 442 35.47 -2.95 7.42
C GLN A 442 35.38 -1.48 7.85
N PHE A 443 35.89 -1.18 9.04
CA PHE A 443 36.12 0.20 9.46
C PHE A 443 37.45 0.67 8.87
N LYS A 444 37.40 1.70 8.03
CA LYS A 444 38.59 2.43 7.59
C LYS A 444 38.35 3.91 7.83
N GLU A 445 39.22 4.52 8.63
CA GLU A 445 39.14 5.95 8.95
C GLU A 445 37.76 6.32 9.53
N ASP A 446 36.97 7.10 8.78
CA ASP A 446 35.64 7.62 9.11
C ASP A 446 34.51 7.00 8.24
N SER A 447 34.75 5.85 7.61
CA SER A 447 33.76 5.18 6.75
C SER A 447 33.62 3.69 7.05
N ILE A 448 32.40 3.20 6.85
CA ILE A 448 32.04 1.79 6.97
C ILE A 448 31.78 1.24 5.56
N TYR A 449 32.44 0.13 5.25
CA TYR A 449 32.32 -0.55 3.97
C TYR A 449 31.43 -1.76 4.15
N TYR A 450 30.35 -1.88 3.39
CA TYR A 450 29.45 -3.02 3.43
C TYR A 450 29.50 -3.81 2.12
N THR A 451 29.38 -5.13 2.24
CA THR A 451 29.23 -6.02 1.08
C THR A 451 28.18 -7.08 1.38
N TRP A 452 27.11 -7.11 0.57
CA TRP A 452 26.10 -8.17 0.58
C TRP A 452 26.14 -8.97 -0.71
N LYS A 453 25.94 -10.28 -0.60
CA LYS A 453 25.86 -11.17 -1.76
C LYS A 453 24.67 -12.10 -1.64
N THR A 454 23.84 -12.15 -2.68
CA THR A 454 22.78 -13.17 -2.75
C THR A 454 23.38 -14.49 -3.23
N LYS A 455 23.04 -15.58 -2.54
CA LYS A 455 23.49 -16.95 -2.90
C LYS A 455 22.76 -17.48 -4.14
N ILE A 456 21.50 -17.05 -4.31
CA ILE A 456 20.62 -17.45 -5.41
C ILE A 456 20.07 -16.21 -6.13
N PRO A 457 19.54 -16.38 -7.36
CA PRO A 457 18.81 -15.32 -8.04
C PRO A 457 17.56 -14.90 -7.24
N VAL A 458 17.38 -13.61 -7.04
CA VAL A 458 16.25 -12.97 -6.33
C VAL A 458 15.55 -11.98 -7.23
N TYR A 459 14.27 -11.72 -6.97
CA TYR A 459 13.40 -10.87 -7.78
C TYR A 459 13.86 -9.41 -7.83
N GLY A 460 14.29 -8.84 -6.70
CA GLY A 460 14.90 -7.52 -6.70
C GLY A 460 15.99 -7.39 -5.65
N MET A 461 16.48 -6.17 -5.49
CA MET A 461 17.46 -5.84 -4.47
C MET A 461 17.07 -4.53 -3.79
N SER A 462 16.76 -4.63 -2.50
CA SER A 462 16.53 -3.47 -1.64
C SER A 462 17.73 -3.16 -0.75
N VAL A 463 17.95 -1.87 -0.50
CA VAL A 463 18.92 -1.39 0.49
C VAL A 463 18.27 -0.31 1.32
N ILE A 464 18.36 -0.45 2.64
CA ILE A 464 17.87 0.53 3.60
C ILE A 464 19.06 1.07 4.38
N GLY A 465 19.12 2.38 4.56
CA GLY A 465 20.15 3.05 5.33
C GLY A 465 19.59 4.12 6.24
N ASP A 466 20.05 4.15 7.48
CA ASP A 466 19.71 5.23 8.42
C ASP A 466 20.73 5.30 9.59
N LEU A 467 20.50 6.22 10.52
CA LEU A 467 21.24 6.39 11.77
C LEU A 467 20.81 5.37 12.84
N PHE A 468 21.03 4.08 12.55
CA PHE A 468 20.65 2.99 13.43
C PHE A 468 21.63 2.74 14.58
N ASN A 469 21.10 2.50 15.77
CA ASN A 469 21.76 1.66 16.75
C ASN A 469 21.55 0.19 16.39
N THR A 470 22.52 -0.66 16.73
CA THR A 470 22.45 -2.09 16.41
C THR A 470 22.73 -2.94 17.62
N ARG A 471 21.91 -3.96 17.84
CA ARG A 471 22.21 -5.08 18.72
C ARG A 471 22.41 -6.32 17.85
N SER A 472 23.52 -7.02 18.04
CA SER A 472 23.80 -8.27 17.33
C SER A 472 24.04 -9.38 18.35
N PHE A 473 23.45 -10.53 18.07
CA PHE A 473 23.61 -11.76 18.84
C PHE A 473 23.63 -12.94 17.89
N VAL A 474 24.09 -14.09 18.37
CA VAL A 474 24.17 -15.32 17.59
C VAL A 474 23.24 -16.33 18.22
N VAL A 475 22.34 -16.88 17.41
CA VAL A 475 21.50 -18.03 17.77
C VAL A 475 21.96 -19.17 16.89
N ASP A 476 22.46 -20.24 17.51
CA ASP A 476 23.15 -21.35 16.86
C ASP A 476 24.27 -20.87 15.92
N ASP A 477 24.15 -21.05 14.61
CA ASP A 477 25.13 -20.58 13.60
C ASP A 477 24.67 -19.31 12.86
N THR A 478 23.54 -18.71 13.25
CA THR A 478 22.97 -17.52 12.59
C THR A 478 23.19 -16.26 13.42
N ARG A 479 23.78 -15.22 12.79
CA ARG A 479 23.87 -13.89 13.40
C ARG A 479 22.58 -13.11 13.17
N VAL A 480 21.86 -12.80 14.24
CA VAL A 480 20.72 -11.86 14.20
C VAL A 480 21.21 -10.46 14.51
N THR A 481 20.80 -9.46 13.72
CA THR A 481 21.08 -8.05 14.00
C THR A 481 19.79 -7.24 13.98
N ILE A 482 19.52 -6.53 15.07
CA ILE A 482 18.39 -5.61 15.19
C ILE A 482 18.91 -4.21 14.93
N TYR A 483 18.40 -3.56 13.88
CA TYR A 483 18.63 -2.17 13.53
C TYR A 483 17.44 -1.36 14.04
N CYS A 484 17.70 -0.44 14.96
CA CYS A 484 16.65 0.37 15.60
C CYS A 484 17.12 1.82 15.79
N TYR A 485 16.17 2.71 15.98
CA TYR A 485 16.49 4.09 16.32
C TYR A 485 17.02 4.19 17.76
N PRO A 486 17.86 5.20 18.06
CA PRO A 486 18.52 5.29 19.36
C PRO A 486 17.60 5.28 20.58
N ASN A 487 16.38 5.83 20.46
CA ASN A 487 15.42 5.90 21.57
C ASN A 487 14.78 4.54 21.89
N GLU A 488 14.76 3.64 20.92
CA GLU A 488 14.12 2.33 20.99
C GLU A 488 15.11 1.20 21.29
N TYR A 489 16.40 1.53 21.47
CA TYR A 489 17.45 0.54 21.73
C TYR A 489 17.16 -0.36 22.94
N ALA A 490 16.46 0.14 23.96
CA ALA A 490 16.07 -0.66 25.12
C ALA A 490 15.14 -1.85 24.76
N LEU A 491 14.31 -1.72 23.71
CA LEU A 491 13.40 -2.78 23.26
C LEU A 491 14.15 -3.99 22.67
N THR A 492 15.41 -3.79 22.25
CA THR A 492 16.20 -4.83 21.58
C THR A 492 16.53 -6.02 22.48
N GLU A 493 16.46 -5.88 23.81
CA GLU A 493 16.63 -7.00 24.76
C GLU A 493 15.49 -8.00 24.68
N GLU A 494 14.26 -7.49 24.58
CA GLU A 494 13.07 -8.33 24.49
C GLU A 494 12.98 -8.99 23.11
N TYR A 495 13.38 -8.27 22.05
CA TYR A 495 13.53 -8.86 20.72
C TYR A 495 14.61 -9.92 20.67
N GLU A 496 15.77 -9.71 21.29
CA GLU A 496 16.81 -10.75 21.40
C GLU A 496 16.25 -12.02 22.06
N TYR A 497 15.50 -11.87 23.16
CA TYR A 497 14.85 -13.00 23.81
C TYR A 497 13.85 -13.72 22.88
N ALA A 498 12.93 -12.99 22.25
CA ALA A 498 11.92 -13.55 21.37
C ALA A 498 12.53 -14.27 20.16
N PHE A 499 13.47 -13.62 19.46
CA PHE A 499 14.21 -14.23 18.34
C PHE A 499 14.94 -15.49 18.78
N THR A 500 15.60 -15.47 19.94
CA THR A 500 16.31 -16.66 20.46
C THR A 500 15.36 -17.84 20.68
N GLN A 501 14.14 -17.60 21.19
CA GLN A 501 13.16 -18.66 21.35
C GLN A 501 12.68 -19.20 19.99
N TYR A 502 12.22 -18.32 19.09
CA TYR A 502 11.68 -18.76 17.80
C TYR A 502 12.74 -19.43 16.91
N PHE A 503 13.97 -18.91 16.87
CA PHE A 503 15.04 -19.53 16.08
C PHE A 503 15.35 -20.94 16.57
N LYS A 504 15.43 -21.14 17.89
CA LYS A 504 15.68 -22.46 18.48
C LYS A 504 14.55 -23.44 18.14
N ASP A 505 13.30 -23.00 18.28
CA ASP A 505 12.13 -23.81 17.94
C ASP A 505 12.12 -24.17 16.44
N TYR A 506 12.35 -23.19 15.56
CA TYR A 506 12.27 -23.39 14.11
C TYR A 506 13.46 -24.13 13.53
N GLU A 507 14.65 -24.03 14.14
CA GLU A 507 15.78 -24.88 13.80
C GLU A 507 15.52 -26.35 14.19
N GLU A 508 14.85 -26.60 15.33
CA GLU A 508 14.39 -27.94 15.70
C GLU A 508 13.35 -28.48 14.69
N TYR A 509 12.45 -27.63 14.21
CA TYR A 509 11.33 -28.07 13.34
C TYR A 509 11.73 -28.22 11.87
N PHE A 510 12.53 -27.30 11.34
CA PHE A 510 12.84 -27.20 9.90
C PHE A 510 14.32 -27.47 9.59
N GLY A 511 15.16 -27.64 10.61
CA GLY A 511 16.61 -27.66 10.45
C GLY A 511 17.22 -26.25 10.32
N PRO A 512 18.55 -26.16 10.10
CA PRO A 512 19.29 -24.91 10.18
C PRO A 512 18.78 -23.85 9.19
N PHE A 513 18.86 -22.58 9.57
CA PHE A 513 18.50 -21.47 8.70
C PHE A 513 19.48 -21.37 7.52
N ASP A 514 18.99 -21.15 6.30
CA ASP A 514 19.83 -21.21 5.08
C ASP A 514 20.76 -19.99 4.91
N HIS A 515 20.52 -18.94 5.71
CA HIS A 515 21.31 -17.72 5.75
C HIS A 515 22.16 -17.65 7.01
N SER A 516 23.41 -17.17 6.88
CA SER A 516 24.28 -17.00 8.06
C SER A 516 23.95 -15.75 8.89
N SER A 517 22.98 -14.96 8.43
CA SER A 517 22.52 -13.77 9.14
C SER A 517 21.06 -13.45 8.88
N PHE A 518 20.42 -12.82 9.87
CA PHE A 518 19.08 -12.25 9.80
C PHE A 518 19.10 -10.80 10.29
N SER A 519 18.35 -9.90 9.65
CA SER A 519 18.22 -8.51 10.11
C SER A 519 16.77 -8.15 10.38
N LEU A 520 16.48 -7.63 11.58
CA LEU A 520 15.25 -6.90 11.87
C LEU A 520 15.55 -5.40 11.76
N VAL A 521 14.76 -4.66 11.01
CA VAL A 521 15.00 -3.25 10.70
C VAL A 521 13.77 -2.43 11.07
N GLN A 522 13.91 -1.56 12.06
CA GLN A 522 12.91 -0.53 12.31
C GLN A 522 12.97 0.50 11.19
N SER A 523 11.83 0.79 10.57
CA SER A 523 11.68 1.86 9.60
C SER A 523 10.87 2.98 10.19
N SER A 524 11.27 4.21 9.87
CA SER A 524 10.49 5.40 10.15
C SER A 524 9.40 5.65 9.10
N LYS A 525 9.47 4.98 7.95
CA LYS A 525 8.35 4.90 7.01
C LYS A 525 7.30 3.93 7.53
N ARG A 526 6.03 4.18 7.18
CA ARG A 526 4.95 3.20 7.35
C ARG A 526 5.11 2.09 6.31
N GLU A 527 5.98 1.13 6.59
CA GLU A 527 6.26 -0.01 5.71
C GLU A 527 6.43 -1.31 6.50
N TYR A 528 5.95 -2.40 5.92
CA TYR A 528 6.17 -3.75 6.40
C TYR A 528 6.68 -4.60 5.24
N LYS A 529 7.97 -4.92 5.23
CA LYS A 529 8.63 -5.58 4.08
C LYS A 529 9.40 -6.79 4.54
N TYR A 530 9.26 -7.89 3.80
CA TYR A 530 10.06 -9.09 3.96
C TYR A 530 10.95 -9.28 2.73
N PHE A 531 12.24 -9.47 2.97
CA PHE A 531 13.21 -9.93 1.97
C PHE A 531 13.77 -11.28 2.42
N GLN A 532 14.69 -11.91 1.68
CA GLN A 532 15.21 -13.24 2.03
C GLN A 532 15.61 -13.43 3.50
N ASN A 533 16.35 -12.49 4.07
CA ASN A 533 16.87 -12.55 5.43
C ASN A 533 16.79 -11.19 6.16
N VAL A 534 15.89 -10.32 5.71
CA VAL A 534 15.68 -9.00 6.28
C VAL A 534 14.18 -8.78 6.46
N LEU A 535 13.76 -8.45 7.67
CA LEU A 535 12.41 -8.04 8.02
C LEU A 535 12.43 -6.56 8.38
N VAL A 536 11.64 -5.75 7.67
CA VAL A 536 11.48 -4.32 7.90
C VAL A 536 10.09 -4.09 8.47
N VAL A 537 10.02 -3.37 9.58
CA VAL A 537 8.77 -3.06 10.25
C VAL A 537 8.71 -1.58 10.58
N ASP A 538 7.55 -0.98 10.46
CA ASP A 538 7.37 0.42 10.80
C ASP A 538 7.57 0.69 12.30
N ASN A 539 7.72 1.97 12.61
CA ASN A 539 8.01 2.46 13.96
C ASN A 539 6.95 2.08 15.00
N GLU A 540 5.67 2.07 14.63
CA GLU A 540 4.59 1.79 15.58
C GLU A 540 4.51 0.29 15.87
N VAL A 541 4.67 -0.55 14.84
CA VAL A 541 4.79 -2.00 15.03
C VAL A 541 6.02 -2.34 15.87
N PHE A 542 7.18 -1.74 15.56
CA PHE A 542 8.41 -1.93 16.34
C PHE A 542 8.28 -1.47 17.80
N LYS A 543 7.43 -0.49 18.10
CA LYS A 543 7.18 -0.04 19.48
C LYS A 543 6.19 -0.94 20.22
N ASN A 544 5.26 -1.55 19.50
CA ASN A 544 4.25 -2.44 20.07
C ASN A 544 4.79 -3.86 20.29
N LYS A 545 5.81 -3.96 21.15
CA LYS A 545 6.58 -5.20 21.38
C LYS A 545 5.71 -6.39 21.79
N ASP A 546 4.66 -6.17 22.57
CA ASP A 546 3.83 -7.25 23.12
C ASP A 546 3.02 -7.94 22.01
N ILE A 547 2.57 -7.16 21.03
CA ILE A 547 1.89 -7.68 19.84
C ILE A 547 2.92 -8.21 18.85
N PHE A 548 3.97 -7.44 18.55
CA PHE A 548 4.92 -7.80 17.51
C PHE A 548 5.69 -9.09 17.84
N THR A 549 6.13 -9.28 19.09
CA THR A 549 6.82 -10.53 19.48
C THR A 549 5.91 -11.74 19.64
N SER A 550 4.60 -11.57 19.47
CA SER A 550 3.64 -12.66 19.62
C SER A 550 3.83 -13.75 18.56
N PRO A 551 3.39 -14.99 18.83
CA PRO A 551 3.54 -16.09 17.88
C PRO A 551 2.84 -15.79 16.55
N GLY A 552 1.65 -15.19 16.59
CA GLY A 552 0.88 -14.86 15.39
C GLY A 552 1.45 -13.73 14.53
N VAL A 553 2.52 -13.05 14.96
CA VAL A 553 3.18 -11.98 14.20
C VAL A 553 4.63 -12.36 13.91
N LEU A 554 5.56 -12.11 14.83
CA LEU A 554 6.98 -12.44 14.62
C LEU A 554 7.21 -13.94 14.40
N GLY A 555 6.51 -14.81 15.15
CA GLY A 555 6.61 -16.25 14.95
C GLY A 555 6.19 -16.66 13.53
N HIS A 556 5.03 -16.18 13.09
CA HIS A 556 4.52 -16.42 11.74
C HIS A 556 5.50 -15.97 10.65
N ASP A 557 6.01 -14.75 10.75
CA ASP A 557 6.96 -14.21 9.76
C ASP A 557 8.26 -14.99 9.73
N LEU A 558 8.83 -15.32 10.89
CA LEU A 558 10.04 -16.13 10.96
C LEU A 558 9.82 -17.53 10.36
N ALA A 559 8.67 -18.16 10.61
CA ALA A 559 8.34 -19.45 10.01
C ALA A 559 8.23 -19.34 8.48
N ARG A 560 7.55 -18.29 7.96
CA ARG A 560 7.45 -18.04 6.51
C ARG A 560 8.82 -17.84 5.89
N MET A 561 9.67 -17.03 6.51
CA MET A 561 11.02 -16.75 6.01
C MET A 561 11.88 -18.02 6.01
N TRP A 562 11.76 -18.87 7.04
CA TRP A 562 12.46 -20.16 7.08
C TRP A 562 12.03 -21.07 5.92
N LEU A 563 10.72 -21.23 5.71
CA LEU A 563 10.18 -22.08 4.65
C LEU A 563 10.54 -21.56 3.26
N ASN A 564 10.38 -20.26 3.03
CA ASN A 564 10.70 -19.62 1.74
C ASN A 564 12.20 -19.67 1.40
N SER A 565 13.08 -19.80 2.41
CA SER A 565 14.51 -19.98 2.16
C SER A 565 14.84 -21.36 1.57
N LYS A 566 14.09 -22.39 1.97
CA LYS A 566 14.32 -23.79 1.59
C LYS A 566 13.57 -24.22 0.34
N CYS A 567 12.33 -23.75 0.21
CA CYS A 567 11.43 -24.15 -0.86
C CYS A 567 10.77 -22.92 -1.48
N THR A 568 10.94 -22.76 -2.79
CA THR A 568 10.05 -21.89 -3.56
C THR A 568 8.79 -22.67 -3.87
N TRP A 569 7.63 -22.17 -3.45
CA TRP A 569 6.38 -22.75 -3.90
C TRP A 569 6.04 -22.33 -5.33
N ASN A 570 5.09 -23.03 -5.93
CA ASN A 570 4.44 -22.60 -7.15
C ASN A 570 3.10 -21.97 -6.75
N GLU A 571 2.88 -20.70 -7.12
CA GLU A 571 1.60 -20.02 -6.87
C GLU A 571 0.43 -20.78 -7.50
N GLU A 572 0.65 -21.51 -8.60
CA GLU A 572 -0.38 -22.35 -9.22
C GLU A 572 -0.77 -23.58 -8.37
N GLU A 573 0.10 -24.07 -7.49
CA GLU A 573 -0.10 -25.29 -6.69
C GLU A 573 -0.63 -25.04 -5.27
N GLY A 574 -0.83 -23.78 -4.91
CA GLY A 574 -1.43 -23.39 -3.63
C GLY A 574 -0.39 -22.88 -2.64
N ASN A 575 -0.88 -22.05 -1.73
CA ASN A 575 -0.10 -21.28 -0.80
C ASN A 575 0.15 -22.10 0.49
N TRP A 576 0.92 -23.19 0.36
CA TRP A 576 1.17 -24.11 1.48
C TRP A 576 2.14 -23.59 2.54
N THR A 577 3.05 -22.69 2.20
CA THR A 577 3.97 -22.07 3.18
C THR A 577 3.21 -21.19 4.17
N GLU A 578 2.23 -20.39 3.76
CA GLU A 578 1.39 -19.60 4.70
C GLU A 578 0.58 -20.51 5.62
N MET A 579 -0.04 -21.57 5.07
CA MET A 579 -0.80 -22.54 5.86
C MET A 579 0.07 -23.20 6.93
N LEU A 580 1.27 -23.65 6.54
CA LEU A 580 2.21 -24.31 7.43
C LEU A 580 2.80 -23.34 8.45
N SER A 581 3.17 -22.12 8.04
CA SER A 581 3.64 -21.07 8.95
C SER A 581 2.61 -20.73 10.00
N ASN A 582 1.36 -20.52 9.59
CA ASN A 582 0.27 -20.24 10.53
C ASN A 582 0.05 -21.41 11.51
N PHE A 583 0.02 -22.66 11.01
CA PHE A 583 -0.11 -23.84 11.87
C PHE A 583 0.99 -23.91 12.92
N ILE A 584 2.24 -23.67 12.51
CA ILE A 584 3.41 -23.78 13.37
C ILE A 584 3.45 -22.65 14.40
N ALA A 585 3.22 -21.42 13.95
CA ALA A 585 3.27 -20.23 14.78
C ALA A 585 2.10 -20.14 15.77
N ASN A 586 0.90 -20.55 15.38
CA ASN A 586 -0.29 -20.41 16.24
C ASN A 586 -0.64 -21.69 17.00
N TYR A 587 -0.88 -22.81 16.32
CA TYR A 587 -1.34 -24.03 16.99
C TYR A 587 -0.18 -24.83 17.61
N TYR A 588 0.83 -25.17 16.82
CA TYR A 588 1.91 -26.05 17.26
C TYR A 588 2.75 -25.40 18.36
N TRP A 589 2.97 -24.09 18.27
CA TRP A 589 3.59 -23.32 19.34
C TRP A 589 2.82 -23.43 20.66
N LEU A 590 1.47 -23.30 20.64
CA LEU A 590 0.65 -23.51 21.83
C LEU A 590 0.77 -24.94 22.36
N GLU A 591 0.78 -25.95 21.49
CA GLU A 591 0.93 -27.34 21.89
C GLU A 591 2.25 -27.58 22.65
N LYS A 592 3.34 -26.94 22.24
CA LYS A 592 4.67 -27.06 22.86
C LYS A 592 4.84 -26.20 24.11
N ASN A 593 4.35 -24.97 24.09
CA ASN A 593 4.67 -23.97 25.11
C ASN A 593 3.53 -23.72 26.10
N ARG A 594 2.28 -23.98 25.69
CA ARG A 594 1.06 -23.73 26.46
C ARG A 594 0.05 -24.85 26.25
N GLU A 595 0.46 -26.08 26.56
CA GLU A 595 -0.28 -27.33 26.26
C GLU A 595 -1.77 -27.28 26.65
N LYS A 596 -2.13 -26.58 27.73
CA LYS A 596 -3.53 -26.44 28.18
C LYS A 596 -4.40 -25.55 27.29
N GLU A 597 -3.80 -24.65 26.53
CA GLU A 597 -4.47 -23.71 25.61
C GLU A 597 -4.65 -24.33 24.21
N ALA A 598 -3.81 -25.27 23.80
CA ALA A 598 -3.91 -25.92 22.49
C ALA A 598 -5.26 -26.64 22.22
N PRO A 599 -5.88 -27.36 23.18
CA PRO A 599 -7.22 -27.89 23.00
C PRO A 599 -8.30 -26.81 22.84
N LEU A 600 -8.14 -25.65 23.47
CA LEU A 600 -9.06 -24.52 23.32
C LEU A 600 -8.95 -23.92 21.93
N TRP A 601 -7.72 -23.77 21.41
CA TRP A 601 -7.48 -23.32 20.05
C TRP A 601 -8.11 -24.27 19.02
N ARG A 602 -7.97 -25.59 19.19
CA ARG A 602 -8.63 -26.56 18.29
C ARG A 602 -10.14 -26.49 18.37
N LYS A 603 -10.68 -26.31 19.57
CA LYS A 603 -12.12 -26.14 19.77
C LYS A 603 -12.62 -24.92 19.01
N ASP A 604 -11.95 -23.78 19.15
CA ASP A 604 -12.23 -22.53 18.42
C ASP A 604 -12.15 -22.73 16.90
N ALA A 605 -11.07 -23.35 16.41
CA ALA A 605 -10.92 -23.69 15.00
C ALA A 605 -12.08 -24.57 14.48
N LEU A 606 -12.51 -25.58 15.24
CA LEU A 606 -13.63 -26.44 14.86
C LEU A 606 -14.96 -25.69 14.87
N GLU A 607 -15.16 -24.78 15.82
CA GLU A 607 -16.36 -23.93 15.87
C GLU A 607 -16.43 -23.02 14.62
N ASP A 608 -15.31 -22.40 14.24
CA ASP A 608 -15.23 -21.60 13.00
C ASP A 608 -15.49 -22.46 11.75
N ILE A 609 -14.94 -23.68 11.71
CA ILE A 609 -15.15 -24.62 10.59
C ILE A 609 -16.63 -25.04 10.51
N THR A 610 -17.39 -25.05 11.61
CA THR A 610 -18.80 -25.45 11.55
C THR A 610 -19.71 -24.40 10.92
N VAL A 611 -19.26 -23.14 10.84
CA VAL A 611 -20.04 -22.02 10.31
C VAL A 611 -19.68 -21.66 8.86
N ILE A 612 -18.70 -22.34 8.26
CA ILE A 612 -18.37 -22.17 6.83
C ILE A 612 -19.48 -22.75 5.95
N PRO A 613 -20.01 -22.00 4.96
CA PRO A 613 -20.91 -22.54 3.95
C PRO A 613 -20.25 -23.68 3.17
N HIS A 614 -21.01 -24.73 2.83
CA HIS A 614 -20.44 -25.93 2.20
C HIS A 614 -19.83 -25.64 0.81
N ASP A 615 -20.33 -24.63 0.10
CA ASP A 615 -19.83 -24.15 -1.19
C ASP A 615 -18.56 -23.28 -1.07
N GLU A 616 -18.25 -22.79 0.13
CA GLU A 616 -17.03 -22.01 0.44
C GLU A 616 -15.88 -22.87 0.96
N ILE A 617 -16.11 -24.17 1.20
CA ILE A 617 -15.05 -25.12 1.56
C ILE A 617 -14.20 -25.39 0.31
N LYS A 618 -12.94 -24.94 0.34
CA LYS A 618 -12.00 -25.08 -0.78
C LYS A 618 -11.01 -26.20 -0.53
N SER A 619 -10.46 -26.75 -1.61
CA SER A 619 -9.28 -27.60 -1.53
C SER A 619 -8.10 -26.77 -1.05
N LEU A 620 -7.19 -27.34 -0.26
CA LEU A 620 -5.95 -26.64 0.13
C LEU A 620 -5.08 -26.29 -1.09
N TYR A 621 -5.23 -26.98 -2.22
CA TYR A 621 -4.58 -26.62 -3.49
C TYR A 621 -5.06 -25.28 -4.07
N ASP A 622 -6.32 -24.92 -3.78
CA ASP A 622 -6.97 -23.72 -4.29
C ASP A 622 -6.73 -22.51 -3.36
N PHE A 623 -6.22 -22.73 -2.14
CA PHE A 623 -5.84 -21.66 -1.24
C PHE A 623 -4.63 -20.92 -1.83
N LYS A 624 -4.80 -19.64 -2.18
CA LYS A 624 -3.72 -18.77 -2.67
C LYS A 624 -3.25 -17.75 -1.64
N GLY A 625 -4.04 -17.55 -0.58
CA GLY A 625 -3.79 -16.67 0.53
C GLY A 625 -5.12 -16.27 1.16
N VAL A 626 -5.11 -15.40 2.17
CA VAL A 626 -6.32 -14.96 2.85
C VAL A 626 -6.95 -13.79 2.14
N THR A 627 -8.07 -14.08 1.50
CA THR A 627 -8.89 -13.10 0.78
C THR A 627 -10.08 -12.66 1.62
N ASN A 628 -10.71 -13.63 2.28
CA ASN A 628 -11.87 -13.48 3.13
C ASN A 628 -11.81 -14.33 4.38
N LYS A 629 -12.82 -14.20 5.24
CA LYS A 629 -12.95 -15.03 6.44
C LYS A 629 -13.02 -16.52 6.12
N PHE A 630 -13.60 -16.94 4.99
CA PHE A 630 -13.66 -18.36 4.64
C PHE A 630 -12.31 -18.87 4.14
N ASP A 631 -11.53 -18.06 3.44
CA ASP A 631 -10.15 -18.35 3.07
C ASP A 631 -9.24 -18.34 4.29
N ALA A 632 -9.49 -17.48 5.29
CA ALA A 632 -8.84 -17.58 6.60
C ALA A 632 -9.21 -18.91 7.29
N ILE A 633 -10.49 -19.31 7.28
CA ILE A 633 -10.91 -20.60 7.84
C ILE A 633 -10.28 -21.76 7.06
N ASN A 634 -10.30 -21.75 5.73
CA ASN A 634 -9.70 -22.77 4.86
C ASN A 634 -8.17 -22.85 5.08
N GLY A 635 -7.48 -21.72 4.97
CA GLY A 635 -6.03 -21.59 5.00
C GLY A 635 -5.41 -21.62 6.39
N TYR A 636 -6.14 -21.25 7.46
CA TYR A 636 -5.60 -21.21 8.82
C TYR A 636 -6.21 -22.23 9.77
N LYS A 637 -7.51 -22.55 9.66
CA LYS A 637 -8.20 -23.45 10.60
C LYS A 637 -8.33 -24.86 10.03
N ILE A 638 -8.88 -25.03 8.82
CA ILE A 638 -9.02 -26.32 8.13
C ILE A 638 -7.63 -26.91 7.83
N SER A 639 -6.74 -26.11 7.23
CA SER A 639 -5.35 -26.53 6.98
C SER A 639 -4.65 -26.98 8.27
N ALA A 640 -4.83 -26.25 9.38
CA ALA A 640 -4.24 -26.59 10.67
C ALA A 640 -4.81 -27.91 11.23
N MET A 641 -6.11 -28.18 11.04
CA MET A 641 -6.69 -29.47 11.44
C MET A 641 -6.17 -30.62 10.59
N ILE A 642 -5.99 -30.40 9.28
CA ILE A 642 -5.40 -31.40 8.37
C ILE A 642 -3.93 -31.66 8.75
N LEU A 643 -3.15 -30.61 8.98
CA LEU A 643 -1.75 -30.72 9.41
C LEU A 643 -1.61 -31.38 10.79
N HIS A 644 -2.54 -31.09 11.71
CA HIS A 644 -2.62 -31.76 13.00
C HIS A 644 -2.89 -33.27 12.84
N GLN A 645 -3.86 -33.66 12.01
CA GLN A 645 -4.14 -35.07 11.70
C GLN A 645 -2.94 -35.74 11.04
N LEU A 646 -2.32 -35.08 10.06
CA LEU A 646 -1.15 -35.60 9.37
C LEU A 646 -0.01 -35.87 10.35
N LYS A 647 0.27 -34.91 11.25
CA LYS A 647 1.30 -35.04 12.30
C LYS A 647 1.06 -36.23 13.25
N ASP A 648 -0.19 -36.63 13.47
CA ASP A 648 -0.52 -37.78 14.33
C ASP A 648 -0.37 -39.12 13.58
N GLU A 649 -0.36 -39.11 12.25
CA GLU A 649 -0.27 -40.29 11.37
C GLU A 649 1.17 -40.61 10.91
N VAL A 650 2.05 -39.60 10.80
CA VAL A 650 3.47 -39.76 10.43
C VAL A 650 4.40 -39.74 11.64
#